data_AF-A0AAJ0BE76-F1
#
_entry.id   AF-A0AAJ0BE76-F1
#
_cell.length_a   1.000
_cell.length_b   1.000
_cell.length_c   1.000
_cell.angle_alpha   90.00
_cell.angle_beta   90.00
_cell.angle_gamma   90.00
#
_symmetry.space_group_name_H-M   'P 1'
#
loop_
_entity.id
_entity.type
_entity.pdbx_description
1 polymer ?
#
loop_
_entity_poly.entity_id
_entity_poly.type
_entity_poly.pdbx_seq_one_letter_code
_entity_poly.pdbx_strand_id
1 'polypeptide(L)'
;MLSLARALLFVALFWAQQADGAYDATVCGQKSYTSRENMTFNPNAWNPDGYGFQCMSVQDSPPAFEATWAWIDEPQSVHSYPHVKLATDSLPVPLSEISALSLSAKWSIGPGSAPLPVLQLNTTGLEDEGVTANVAFDMFADRIPDRAGNATTAETEIMIWRGTHVFTWVATTNEADFAADVSPLLQSLWRSGLVAADSYLGPVEFGSEAFHSPTNVTFAASDFFVVLDQGTADSARSMDMDMSESVSGPASTSSARQSEDSTTRDPFQDPSDASFQSAVSRRTSDENVIPRVATPPPVVLPSHRQDREQILPLGGEPDRFQEKPRHTSRLDIAQVNPETAVDPEKGDGALSRRANLVRRLYAAFRRTYCPEEEPGLVMPTGPTDEEKLKYISTNRLPIYIIGMFSFLTLSAGMWLFTLCAPIFYWYGVFVLFLNVYLSISYFVGILGKDWDYAGHQRLVAEYPITDETAPTVDVYLPCCSEPLEILENTYQHVMRLDWPAHKLKVYVLDDGNQPAVRALAASYGFGYIVRDDRPRLRKAGNLRWAFARTHGDFFAIFDADFCPRQDFVRELVVQHLADERTAIVQSPQYFRVTGAQTWVEQGAGATQELFYRVVQVNRNRWGASICVGSNALYRRAALEEVGGTAEIGFSEDVHTGFDATDRGWKVKYVPLCLATGICPNTPRSFFSQQMRWARGSTTLLTTKRFWVSNLTLMQKVCYLCGLLYYSAVSLGIFISPIPGTLVLIFRPQWFHYYNLAFAVPSIIYGSVIFRFWAKAEYGLNVQHVMVLQSYAYLTAIKDRLFGIELLWAASGDRKAHKSNKYRNMRLLCWFWSVVVTGGMVAAVTYRLVNGFPWYHTIPLILLNLYNLFVTHYFLFASWAW
;
A
#
# COMPACT_ATOMS: atom_id res chain seq x y z
N MET A 1 8.30 -31.47 -29.27
CA MET A 1 8.65 -31.79 -27.86
C MET A 1 7.45 -31.87 -26.94
N LEU A 2 6.42 -31.01 -27.01
CA LEU A 2 5.21 -31.13 -26.16
C LEU A 2 4.31 -32.36 -26.41
N SER A 3 4.38 -32.99 -27.58
CA SER A 3 3.57 -34.20 -27.85
C SER A 3 4.16 -35.49 -27.28
N LEU A 4 5.45 -35.51 -26.92
CA LEU A 4 6.09 -36.65 -26.25
C LEU A 4 5.82 -36.64 -24.74
N ALA A 5 5.75 -35.44 -24.13
CA ALA A 5 5.42 -35.28 -22.72
C ALA A 5 3.98 -35.73 -22.38
N ARG A 6 3.03 -35.54 -23.31
CA ARG A 6 1.64 -35.99 -23.15
C ARG A 6 1.48 -37.52 -23.21
N ALA A 7 2.34 -38.21 -23.96
CA ALA A 7 2.32 -39.67 -24.02
C ALA A 7 2.98 -40.30 -22.78
N LEU A 8 3.99 -39.63 -22.19
CA LEU A 8 4.68 -40.12 -21.00
C LEU A 8 3.87 -39.93 -19.70
N LEU A 9 3.06 -38.86 -19.58
CA LEU A 9 2.15 -38.70 -18.44
C LEU A 9 1.00 -39.72 -18.43
N PHE A 10 0.49 -40.10 -19.61
CA PHE A 10 -0.58 -41.10 -19.71
C PHE A 10 -0.10 -42.53 -19.44
N VAL A 11 1.18 -42.82 -19.68
CA VAL A 11 1.79 -44.12 -19.34
C VAL A 11 2.17 -44.19 -17.85
N ALA A 12 2.50 -43.07 -17.20
CA ALA A 12 2.72 -43.02 -15.76
C ALA A 12 1.43 -43.23 -14.94
N LEU A 13 0.29 -42.75 -15.43
CA LEU A 13 -1.02 -42.96 -14.79
C LEU A 13 -1.54 -44.40 -14.92
N PHE A 14 -1.04 -45.19 -15.89
CA PHE A 14 -1.43 -46.58 -16.07
C PHE A 14 -0.57 -47.56 -15.24
N TRP A 15 0.55 -47.10 -14.66
CA TRP A 15 1.40 -47.88 -13.76
C TRP A 15 1.21 -47.58 -12.27
N ALA A 16 0.38 -46.59 -11.91
CA ALA A 16 -0.04 -46.33 -10.53
C ALA A 16 -1.21 -47.25 -10.07
N GLN A 17 -1.38 -48.40 -10.73
CA GLN A 17 -2.46 -49.37 -10.47
C GLN A 17 -1.93 -50.71 -9.94
N GLN A 18 -0.79 -50.70 -9.24
CA GLN A 18 -0.27 -51.88 -8.54
C GLN A 18 0.53 -51.49 -7.29
N ALA A 19 -0.20 -51.12 -6.24
CA ALA A 19 0.21 -51.30 -4.85
C ALA A 19 -0.97 -51.95 -4.12
N ASP A 20 -1.10 -53.26 -4.33
CA ASP A 20 -2.06 -54.11 -3.61
C ASP A 20 -1.76 -54.06 -2.10
N GLY A 21 -2.77 -53.67 -1.30
CA GLY A 21 -2.95 -54.22 0.06
C GLY A 21 -3.15 -53.30 1.27
N ALA A 22 -3.11 -51.96 1.16
CA ALA A 22 -3.06 -51.09 2.36
C ALA A 22 -4.28 -50.16 2.62
N TYR A 23 -5.08 -49.81 1.60
CA TYR A 23 -6.18 -48.84 1.73
C TYR A 23 -7.53 -49.46 1.35
N ASP A 24 -8.60 -49.08 2.07
CA ASP A 24 -9.96 -49.57 1.87
C ASP A 24 -10.67 -48.89 0.70
N ALA A 25 -10.31 -47.63 0.38
CA ALA A 25 -10.83 -46.91 -0.78
C ALA A 25 -9.85 -45.84 -1.29
N THR A 26 -9.93 -45.51 -2.58
CA THR A 26 -9.28 -44.32 -3.18
C THR A 26 -10.30 -43.52 -3.97
N VAL A 27 -10.48 -42.25 -3.62
CA VAL A 27 -11.43 -41.31 -4.25
C VAL A 27 -10.71 -40.05 -4.72
N CYS A 28 -11.03 -39.58 -5.92
CA CYS A 28 -10.43 -38.39 -6.52
C CYS A 28 -11.50 -37.38 -6.93
N GLY A 29 -11.13 -36.09 -6.98
CA GLY A 29 -12.01 -35.02 -7.43
C GLY A 29 -13.05 -34.61 -6.37
N GLN A 30 -14.32 -34.63 -6.73
CA GLN A 30 -15.46 -34.23 -5.89
C GLN A 30 -16.23 -35.42 -5.29
N LYS A 31 -15.75 -36.66 -5.48
CA LYS A 31 -16.43 -37.85 -4.97
C LYS A 31 -16.00 -38.10 -3.53
N SER A 32 -16.97 -38.13 -2.61
CA SER A 32 -16.74 -38.54 -1.22
C SER A 32 -16.81 -40.06 -1.03
N TYR A 33 -16.20 -40.54 0.04
CA TYR A 33 -16.28 -41.91 0.54
C TYR A 33 -16.73 -41.88 2.00
N THR A 34 -17.68 -42.74 2.37
CA THR A 34 -18.12 -42.88 3.77
C THR A 34 -17.66 -44.23 4.30
N SER A 35 -16.89 -44.23 5.38
CA SER A 35 -16.36 -45.45 6.00
C SER A 35 -17.44 -46.24 6.74
N ARG A 36 -17.08 -47.46 7.15
CA ARG A 36 -17.97 -48.33 7.96
C ARG A 36 -18.32 -47.75 9.33
N GLU A 37 -17.50 -46.83 9.86
CA GLU A 37 -17.74 -46.11 11.12
C GLU A 37 -18.48 -44.78 10.91
N ASN A 38 -19.13 -44.61 9.75
CA ASN A 38 -19.96 -43.44 9.40
C ASN A 38 -19.18 -42.11 9.31
N MET A 39 -17.86 -42.16 9.10
CA MET A 39 -17.04 -40.98 8.84
C MET A 39 -17.01 -40.70 7.33
N THR A 40 -17.17 -39.44 6.93
CA THR A 40 -17.17 -39.08 5.50
C THR A 40 -15.86 -38.39 5.13
N PHE A 41 -15.17 -38.95 4.16
CA PHE A 41 -13.91 -38.46 3.59
C PHE A 41 -14.20 -37.80 2.25
N ASN A 42 -13.74 -36.58 2.06
CA ASN A 42 -14.01 -35.79 0.86
C ASN A 42 -12.73 -35.15 0.33
N PRO A 43 -12.25 -35.53 -0.88
CA PRO A 43 -11.10 -34.89 -1.51
C PRO A 43 -11.37 -33.42 -1.88
N ASN A 44 -12.64 -33.06 -2.07
CA ASN A 44 -13.14 -31.70 -2.29
C ASN A 44 -12.32 -30.85 -3.29
N ALA A 45 -12.03 -31.39 -4.47
CA ALA A 45 -11.25 -30.68 -5.49
C ALA A 45 -12.11 -29.79 -6.39
N TRP A 46 -11.91 -28.46 -6.37
CA TRP A 46 -12.70 -27.51 -7.15
C TRP A 46 -11.99 -27.21 -8.48
N ASN A 47 -12.24 -27.91 -9.61
CA ASN A 47 -11.58 -27.49 -10.87
C ASN A 47 -12.15 -28.01 -12.20
N PRO A 48 -12.17 -27.18 -13.28
CA PRO A 48 -12.20 -27.68 -14.66
C PRO A 48 -11.09 -27.12 -15.59
N ASP A 49 -10.14 -26.28 -15.15
CA ASP A 49 -9.19 -25.61 -16.08
C ASP A 49 -8.01 -26.49 -16.53
N GLY A 50 -7.81 -27.66 -15.89
CA GLY A 50 -6.96 -28.75 -16.39
C GLY A 50 -5.47 -28.69 -15.99
N TYR A 51 -5.10 -27.92 -14.97
CA TYR A 51 -3.70 -27.74 -14.54
C TYR A 51 -3.33 -28.37 -13.18
N GLY A 52 -4.15 -29.26 -12.62
CA GLY A 52 -3.82 -29.98 -11.38
C GLY A 52 -4.76 -31.15 -11.03
N PHE A 53 -4.51 -31.81 -9.91
CA PHE A 53 -5.28 -32.96 -9.43
C PHE A 53 -5.27 -33.09 -7.90
N GLN A 54 -6.23 -33.85 -7.37
CA GLN A 54 -6.32 -34.26 -5.96
C GLN A 54 -6.96 -35.65 -5.87
N CYS A 55 -6.30 -36.55 -5.15
CA CYS A 55 -6.74 -37.92 -4.89
C CYS A 55 -6.47 -38.28 -3.43
N MET A 56 -7.43 -38.96 -2.82
CA MET A 56 -7.43 -39.33 -1.41
C MET A 56 -7.58 -40.85 -1.27
N SER A 57 -6.66 -41.48 -0.56
CA SER A 57 -6.73 -42.88 -0.15
C SER A 57 -7.12 -42.97 1.32
N VAL A 58 -8.05 -43.86 1.66
CA VAL A 58 -8.66 -43.98 2.99
C VAL A 58 -8.42 -45.38 3.54
N GLN A 59 -8.09 -45.45 4.82
CA GLN A 59 -8.02 -46.65 5.63
C GLN A 59 -9.09 -46.58 6.72
N ASP A 60 -9.93 -47.60 6.84
CA ASP A 60 -11.08 -47.60 7.76
C ASP A 60 -10.67 -48.02 9.19
N SER A 61 -9.60 -48.80 9.36
CA SER A 61 -9.20 -49.35 10.68
C SER A 61 -7.67 -49.46 10.84
N PRO A 62 -7.04 -48.66 11.73
CA PRO A 62 -7.61 -47.46 12.36
C PRO A 62 -7.93 -46.38 11.31
N PRO A 63 -8.92 -45.48 11.55
CA PRO A 63 -9.26 -44.42 10.60
C PRO A 63 -8.07 -43.52 10.27
N ALA A 64 -7.69 -43.49 8.99
CA ALA A 64 -6.62 -42.63 8.47
C ALA A 64 -6.87 -42.32 6.99
N PHE A 65 -6.28 -41.22 6.50
CA PHE A 65 -6.29 -40.93 5.07
C PHE A 65 -5.02 -40.26 4.59
N GLU A 66 -4.74 -40.41 3.31
CA GLU A 66 -3.66 -39.76 2.58
C GLU A 66 -4.22 -39.05 1.35
N ALA A 67 -3.95 -37.76 1.21
CA ALA A 67 -4.37 -36.94 0.08
C ALA A 67 -3.15 -36.44 -0.70
N THR A 68 -3.02 -36.88 -1.96
CA THR A 68 -1.97 -36.43 -2.88
C THR A 68 -2.53 -35.45 -3.92
N TRP A 69 -1.94 -34.27 -3.99
CA TRP A 69 -2.35 -33.20 -4.90
C TRP A 69 -1.18 -32.45 -5.53
N ALA A 70 -1.47 -31.78 -6.65
CA ALA A 70 -0.61 -30.80 -7.28
C ALA A 70 -1.48 -29.76 -8.01
N TRP A 71 -1.23 -28.47 -7.76
CA TRP A 71 -1.98 -27.36 -8.36
C TRP A 71 -0.99 -26.28 -8.84
N ILE A 72 -0.84 -26.15 -10.16
CA ILE A 72 0.23 -25.34 -10.78
C ILE A 72 -0.19 -23.85 -11.00
N ASP A 73 -1.46 -23.53 -10.73
CA ASP A 73 -2.02 -22.18 -10.91
C ASP A 73 -1.83 -21.29 -9.66
N GLU A 74 -2.15 -19.99 -9.77
CA GLU A 74 -1.72 -18.95 -8.81
C GLU A 74 -2.06 -19.24 -7.32
N PRO A 75 -1.12 -18.99 -6.38
CA PRO A 75 -1.20 -19.39 -4.96
C PRO A 75 -2.23 -18.64 -4.09
N GLN A 76 -3.13 -17.84 -4.69
CA GLN A 76 -4.06 -16.97 -3.95
C GLN A 76 -5.42 -17.61 -3.66
N SER A 77 -5.79 -18.68 -4.38
CA SER A 77 -7.03 -19.41 -4.15
C SER A 77 -6.77 -20.83 -3.71
N VAL A 78 -7.59 -21.33 -2.78
CA VAL A 78 -7.63 -22.75 -2.46
C VAL A 78 -8.24 -23.49 -3.64
N HIS A 79 -7.60 -24.57 -4.10
CA HIS A 79 -8.06 -25.40 -5.22
C HIS A 79 -8.68 -26.73 -4.76
N SER A 80 -8.33 -27.19 -3.56
CA SER A 80 -8.97 -28.33 -2.93
C SER A 80 -8.80 -28.31 -1.43
N TYR A 81 -9.78 -28.85 -0.71
CA TYR A 81 -9.71 -29.07 0.74
C TYR A 81 -10.01 -30.54 1.08
N PRO A 82 -9.04 -31.47 0.88
CA PRO A 82 -9.16 -32.85 1.32
C PRO A 82 -9.37 -32.94 2.83
N HIS A 83 -10.52 -33.41 3.26
CA HIS A 83 -10.89 -33.46 4.67
C HIS A 83 -11.66 -34.72 5.06
N VAL A 84 -11.68 -34.98 6.37
CA VAL A 84 -12.61 -35.90 7.01
C VAL A 84 -13.66 -35.10 7.79
N LYS A 85 -14.93 -35.48 7.65
CA LYS A 85 -16.05 -34.92 8.39
C LYS A 85 -16.28 -35.75 9.64
N LEU A 86 -16.06 -35.12 10.79
CA LEU A 86 -16.23 -35.65 12.13
C LEU A 86 -17.62 -35.26 12.65
N ALA A 87 -18.59 -36.14 12.46
CA ALA A 87 -19.93 -35.99 13.01
C ALA A 87 -20.06 -36.79 14.31
N THR A 88 -20.64 -36.18 15.35
CA THR A 88 -21.13 -36.91 16.54
C THR A 88 -22.64 -36.96 16.48
N ASP A 89 -23.27 -37.99 17.07
CA ASP A 89 -24.74 -38.10 17.15
C ASP A 89 -25.39 -36.90 17.85
N SER A 90 -24.62 -36.15 18.62
CA SER A 90 -25.07 -34.98 19.37
C SER A 90 -25.15 -33.71 18.52
N LEU A 91 -24.42 -33.59 17.40
CA LEU A 91 -24.45 -32.40 16.54
C LEU A 91 -25.62 -32.46 15.53
N PRO A 92 -26.28 -31.32 15.22
CA PRO A 92 -25.92 -29.97 15.61
C PRO A 92 -26.49 -29.50 16.96
N VAL A 93 -25.74 -28.69 17.72
CA VAL A 93 -26.10 -28.21 19.08
C VAL A 93 -25.97 -26.68 19.17
N PRO A 94 -26.85 -25.96 19.89
CA PRO A 94 -26.66 -24.53 20.16
C PRO A 94 -25.31 -24.25 20.83
N LEU A 95 -24.59 -23.22 20.35
CA LEU A 95 -23.28 -22.82 20.88
C LEU A 95 -23.29 -22.52 22.39
N SER A 96 -24.42 -22.08 22.93
CA SER A 96 -24.61 -21.81 24.37
C SER A 96 -24.71 -23.07 25.24
N GLU A 97 -25.00 -24.24 24.65
CA GLU A 97 -25.17 -25.51 25.37
C GLU A 97 -23.88 -26.36 25.39
N ILE A 98 -22.84 -25.91 24.68
CA ILE A 98 -21.54 -26.60 24.61
C ILE A 98 -20.72 -26.28 25.87
N SER A 99 -20.55 -27.27 26.74
CA SER A 99 -19.69 -27.14 27.93
C SER A 99 -18.24 -27.53 27.66
N ALA A 100 -17.99 -28.50 26.79
CA ALA A 100 -16.65 -28.86 26.31
C ALA A 100 -16.72 -29.40 24.87
N LEU A 101 -15.73 -29.05 24.03
CA LEU A 101 -15.56 -29.57 22.67
C LEU A 101 -14.08 -29.91 22.48
N SER A 102 -13.73 -31.15 22.79
CA SER A 102 -12.37 -31.65 22.64
C SER A 102 -12.13 -32.15 21.23
N LEU A 103 -11.10 -31.61 20.59
CA LEU A 103 -10.67 -31.98 19.24
C LEU A 103 -9.25 -32.54 19.30
N SER A 104 -9.00 -33.62 18.55
CA SER A 104 -7.66 -34.11 18.34
C SER A 104 -7.46 -34.56 16.89
N ALA A 105 -6.24 -34.42 16.38
CA ALA A 105 -5.77 -34.99 15.12
C ALA A 105 -4.25 -35.03 15.07
N LYS A 106 -3.67 -35.97 14.32
CA LYS A 106 -2.25 -36.00 13.96
C LYS A 106 -2.11 -36.01 12.44
N TRP A 107 -1.08 -35.34 11.93
CA TRP A 107 -0.86 -35.24 10.49
C TRP A 107 0.61 -35.19 10.09
N SER A 108 0.85 -35.38 8.80
CA SER A 108 2.12 -35.12 8.12
C SER A 108 1.85 -34.49 6.77
N ILE A 109 2.79 -33.66 6.30
CA ILE A 109 2.74 -33.07 4.97
C ILE A 109 4.15 -32.90 4.40
N GLY A 110 4.32 -33.24 3.13
CA GLY A 110 5.63 -33.18 2.49
C GLY A 110 5.58 -33.38 0.97
N PRO A 111 6.68 -33.05 0.27
CA PRO A 111 6.79 -33.22 -1.16
C PRO A 111 6.89 -34.71 -1.55
N GLY A 112 6.34 -35.05 -2.70
CA GLY A 112 6.32 -36.38 -3.28
C GLY A 112 4.96 -37.08 -3.20
N SER A 113 4.94 -38.31 -3.71
CA SER A 113 3.77 -39.22 -3.71
C SER A 113 4.02 -40.47 -2.85
N ALA A 114 5.05 -40.44 -2.01
CA ALA A 114 5.37 -41.55 -1.12
C ALA A 114 4.56 -41.40 0.19
N PRO A 115 4.12 -42.53 0.80
CA PRO A 115 3.49 -42.50 2.12
C PRO A 115 4.46 -41.88 3.12
N LEU A 116 4.01 -40.86 3.85
CA LEU A 116 4.78 -40.25 4.93
C LEU A 116 4.42 -40.93 6.26
N PRO A 117 5.39 -41.20 7.15
CA PRO A 117 5.06 -41.54 8.53
C PRO A 117 4.21 -40.42 9.15
N VAL A 118 3.12 -40.76 9.84
CA VAL A 118 2.34 -39.78 10.61
C VAL A 118 3.28 -39.16 11.66
N LEU A 119 3.27 -37.83 11.81
CA LEU A 119 4.17 -36.99 12.65
C LEU A 119 5.49 -36.51 12.01
N GLN A 120 5.53 -36.27 10.71
CA GLN A 120 6.65 -35.55 10.06
C GLN A 120 6.17 -34.35 9.23
N LEU A 121 6.69 -33.16 9.55
CA LEU A 121 6.54 -31.96 8.73
C LEU A 121 7.86 -31.70 7.99
N ASN A 122 7.87 -31.83 6.67
CA ASN A 122 9.05 -31.50 5.86
C ASN A 122 8.98 -30.05 5.38
N THR A 123 9.05 -29.11 6.31
CA THR A 123 8.84 -27.68 6.02
C THR A 123 9.88 -27.11 5.06
N THR A 124 11.15 -27.52 5.20
CA THR A 124 12.23 -27.11 4.29
C THR A 124 12.00 -27.63 2.87
N GLY A 125 11.58 -28.88 2.71
CA GLY A 125 11.28 -29.44 1.39
C GLY A 125 10.05 -28.81 0.73
N LEU A 126 9.06 -28.37 1.52
CA LEU A 126 7.87 -27.67 1.00
C LEU A 126 8.21 -26.23 0.58
N GLU A 127 9.04 -25.52 1.34
CA GLU A 127 9.54 -24.18 1.00
C GLU A 127 10.44 -24.20 -0.26
N ASP A 128 11.35 -25.17 -0.35
CA ASP A 128 12.26 -25.33 -1.51
C ASP A 128 11.49 -25.60 -2.80
N GLU A 129 10.38 -26.33 -2.72
CA GLU A 129 9.50 -26.66 -3.84
C GLU A 129 8.41 -25.59 -4.09
N GLY A 130 8.36 -24.52 -3.28
CA GLY A 130 7.40 -23.42 -3.44
C GLY A 130 5.94 -23.83 -3.20
N VAL A 131 5.72 -24.75 -2.27
CA VAL A 131 4.39 -25.25 -1.90
C VAL A 131 3.69 -24.27 -0.95
N THR A 132 2.42 -23.97 -1.24
CA THR A 132 1.52 -23.21 -0.36
C THR A 132 0.35 -24.10 0.04
N ALA A 133 0.26 -24.40 1.34
CA ALA A 133 -0.82 -25.19 1.95
C ALA A 133 -0.99 -24.81 3.43
N ASN A 134 -2.16 -25.07 4.00
CA ASN A 134 -2.40 -24.98 5.44
C ASN A 134 -3.19 -26.22 5.92
N VAL A 135 -3.33 -26.38 7.23
CA VAL A 135 -4.13 -27.43 7.87
C VAL A 135 -5.14 -26.75 8.80
N ALA A 136 -6.41 -27.13 8.69
CA ALA A 136 -7.51 -26.44 9.35
C ALA A 136 -8.57 -27.40 9.91
N PHE A 137 -9.19 -26.97 11.01
CA PHE A 137 -10.49 -27.48 11.44
C PHE A 137 -11.58 -26.47 11.07
N ASP A 138 -12.55 -26.90 10.25
CA ASP A 138 -13.65 -26.07 9.78
C ASP A 138 -14.94 -26.48 10.49
N MET A 139 -15.67 -25.50 10.99
CA MET A 139 -16.93 -25.68 11.68
C MET A 139 -17.93 -24.64 11.20
N PHE A 140 -19.18 -25.04 10.99
CA PHE A 140 -20.20 -24.16 10.45
C PHE A 140 -21.30 -23.93 11.49
N ALA A 141 -21.74 -22.68 11.65
CA ALA A 141 -22.76 -22.29 12.59
C ALA A 141 -23.89 -21.50 11.92
N ASP A 142 -25.13 -21.85 12.26
CA ASP A 142 -26.33 -21.20 11.73
C ASP A 142 -27.48 -21.30 12.75
N ARG A 143 -28.39 -20.33 12.77
CA ARG A 143 -29.59 -20.39 13.63
C ARG A 143 -30.57 -21.48 13.18
N ILE A 144 -30.45 -21.96 11.94
CA ILE A 144 -31.21 -23.07 11.39
C ILE A 144 -30.32 -24.33 11.43
N PRO A 145 -30.66 -25.36 12.23
CA PRO A 145 -29.84 -26.57 12.39
C PRO A 145 -29.43 -27.25 11.08
N ASP A 146 -30.36 -27.34 10.12
CA ASP A 146 -30.11 -28.00 8.82
C ASP A 146 -29.07 -27.25 7.96
N ARG A 147 -28.91 -25.94 8.16
CA ARG A 147 -27.92 -25.12 7.42
C ARG A 147 -26.54 -25.18 8.05
N ALA A 148 -26.47 -25.35 9.37
CA ALA A 148 -25.21 -25.51 10.10
C ALA A 148 -24.41 -26.73 9.61
N GLY A 149 -25.05 -27.73 9.00
CA GLY A 149 -24.37 -28.89 8.41
C GLY A 149 -23.77 -28.68 7.01
N ASN A 150 -23.98 -27.51 6.38
CA ASN A 150 -23.68 -27.27 4.97
C ASN A 150 -22.83 -26.01 4.76
N ALA A 151 -21.58 -26.21 4.35
CA ALA A 151 -20.57 -25.18 4.09
C ALA A 151 -21.02 -24.08 3.10
N THR A 152 -21.96 -24.37 2.19
CA THR A 152 -22.42 -23.39 1.20
C THR A 152 -23.56 -22.50 1.72
N THR A 153 -24.26 -22.91 2.78
CA THR A 153 -25.50 -22.25 3.22
C THR A 153 -25.49 -21.74 4.64
N ALA A 154 -24.50 -22.15 5.45
CA ALA A 154 -24.36 -21.69 6.83
C ALA A 154 -24.07 -20.18 6.88
N GLU A 155 -24.69 -19.48 7.84
CA GLU A 155 -24.46 -18.06 8.07
C GLU A 155 -23.03 -17.74 8.53
N THR A 156 -22.41 -18.64 9.30
CA THR A 156 -21.10 -18.42 9.90
C THR A 156 -20.20 -19.64 9.71
N GLU A 157 -18.95 -19.39 9.34
CA GLU A 157 -17.87 -20.37 9.31
C GLU A 157 -16.85 -20.00 10.41
N ILE A 158 -16.44 -21.00 11.18
CA ILE A 158 -15.46 -20.91 12.27
C ILE A 158 -14.33 -21.88 11.90
N MET A 159 -13.21 -21.32 11.46
CA MET A 159 -12.02 -22.11 11.12
C MET A 159 -11.04 -22.07 12.30
N ILE A 160 -10.17 -23.06 12.43
CA ILE A 160 -9.01 -23.03 13.32
C ILE A 160 -7.77 -23.38 12.48
N TRP A 161 -6.97 -22.37 12.15
CA TRP A 161 -5.77 -22.53 11.33
C TRP A 161 -4.54 -22.90 12.16
N ARG A 162 -3.77 -23.89 11.71
CA ARG A 162 -2.38 -24.09 12.16
C ARG A 162 -1.44 -23.65 11.03
N GLY A 163 -1.20 -22.34 10.92
CA GLY A 163 -0.39 -21.70 9.87
C GLY A 163 -0.82 -20.24 9.61
N THR A 164 0.04 -19.42 9.01
CA THR A 164 -0.09 -17.95 9.01
C THR A 164 -1.16 -17.42 8.05
N HIS A 165 -2.36 -17.11 8.58
CA HIS A 165 -3.19 -15.88 8.46
C HIS A 165 -4.72 -16.14 8.50
N VAL A 166 -5.46 -15.21 9.15
CA VAL A 166 -6.94 -14.99 9.26
C VAL A 166 -7.61 -15.48 10.58
N PHE A 167 -8.56 -14.67 11.09
CA PHE A 167 -9.28 -14.57 12.39
C PHE A 167 -9.48 -15.81 13.29
N THR A 168 -8.41 -16.56 13.53
CA THR A 168 -8.46 -17.80 14.30
C THR A 168 -7.15 -17.96 15.05
N TRP A 169 -7.13 -18.83 16.06
CA TRP A 169 -5.95 -19.11 16.86
C TRP A 169 -4.84 -19.69 15.97
N VAL A 170 -3.81 -18.91 15.65
CA VAL A 170 -2.65 -19.36 14.86
C VAL A 170 -1.58 -19.92 15.79
N ALA A 171 -1.12 -21.14 15.53
CA ALA A 171 0.04 -21.68 16.24
C ALA A 171 1.31 -20.90 15.92
N THR A 172 2.10 -20.59 16.95
CA THR A 172 3.42 -19.93 16.82
C THR A 172 4.52 -20.86 16.32
N THR A 173 4.25 -22.16 16.25
CA THR A 173 5.18 -23.25 15.90
C THR A 173 4.51 -24.21 14.92
N ASN A 174 5.32 -24.83 14.06
CA ASN A 174 4.88 -25.89 13.17
C ASN A 174 4.58 -27.15 14.00
N GLU A 175 3.30 -27.49 14.14
CA GLU A 175 2.84 -28.66 14.89
C GLU A 175 2.35 -29.74 13.92
N ALA A 176 2.63 -31.00 14.23
CA ALA A 176 2.17 -32.17 13.47
C ALA A 176 0.99 -32.88 14.18
N ASP A 177 0.54 -32.32 15.30
CA ASP A 177 -0.54 -32.83 16.12
C ASP A 177 -1.33 -31.70 16.79
N PHE A 178 -2.58 -32.02 17.13
CA PHE A 178 -3.49 -31.16 17.85
C PHE A 178 -4.26 -32.01 18.85
N ALA A 179 -4.37 -31.52 20.08
CA ALA A 179 -5.22 -32.08 21.12
C ALA A 179 -5.59 -30.96 22.11
N ALA A 180 -6.80 -30.42 21.99
CA ALA A 180 -7.26 -29.33 22.86
C ALA A 180 -8.79 -29.27 22.97
N ASP A 181 -9.29 -28.75 24.09
CA ASP A 181 -10.68 -28.30 24.22
C ASP A 181 -10.82 -26.89 23.66
N VAL A 182 -11.65 -26.75 22.61
CA VAL A 182 -11.89 -25.47 21.94
C VAL A 182 -13.15 -24.76 22.44
N SER A 183 -13.86 -25.33 23.42
CA SER A 183 -15.05 -24.70 24.01
C SER A 183 -14.83 -23.28 24.55
N PRO A 184 -13.67 -22.90 25.14
CA PRO A 184 -13.47 -21.52 25.61
C PRO A 184 -13.44 -20.51 24.46
N LEU A 185 -12.94 -20.92 23.28
CA LEU A 185 -12.96 -20.10 22.07
C LEU A 185 -14.40 -19.88 21.60
N LEU A 186 -15.18 -20.96 21.48
CA LEU A 186 -16.59 -20.87 21.07
C LEU A 186 -17.41 -20.01 22.04
N GLN A 187 -17.17 -20.14 23.34
CA GLN A 187 -17.81 -19.33 24.37
C GLN A 187 -17.43 -17.84 24.25
N SER A 188 -16.16 -17.53 23.98
CA SER A 188 -15.73 -16.16 23.74
C SER A 188 -16.42 -15.53 22.53
N LEU A 189 -16.57 -16.29 21.43
CA LEU A 189 -17.21 -15.81 20.20
C LEU A 189 -18.67 -15.39 20.44
N TRP A 190 -19.47 -16.21 21.14
CA TRP A 190 -20.86 -15.83 21.37
C TRP A 190 -21.04 -14.84 22.53
N ARG A 191 -20.18 -14.86 23.56
CA ARG A 191 -20.22 -13.86 24.65
C ARG A 191 -19.84 -12.45 24.18
N SER A 192 -18.96 -12.35 23.18
CA SER A 192 -18.61 -11.08 22.54
C SER A 192 -19.62 -10.61 21.50
N GLY A 193 -20.67 -11.41 21.23
CA GLY A 193 -21.71 -11.10 20.26
C GLY A 193 -21.28 -11.25 18.80
N LEU A 194 -20.15 -11.91 18.53
CA LEU A 194 -19.65 -12.17 17.17
C LEU A 194 -20.43 -13.30 16.48
N VAL A 195 -20.93 -14.26 17.26
CA VAL A 195 -21.86 -15.32 16.80
C VAL A 195 -23.05 -15.36 17.76
N ALA A 196 -24.26 -15.63 17.24
CA ALA A 196 -25.43 -15.71 18.12
C ALA A 196 -25.35 -16.95 19.02
N ALA A 197 -25.68 -16.79 20.31
CA ALA A 197 -25.60 -17.87 21.29
C ALA A 197 -26.57 -19.04 21.02
N ASP A 198 -27.64 -18.77 20.25
CA ASP A 198 -28.63 -19.73 19.77
C ASP A 198 -28.31 -20.31 18.38
N SER A 199 -27.18 -19.95 17.77
CA SER A 199 -26.70 -20.60 16.55
C SER A 199 -26.27 -22.03 16.86
N TYR A 200 -26.71 -22.96 16.03
CA TYR A 200 -26.34 -24.36 16.09
C TYR A 200 -24.98 -24.57 15.43
N LEU A 201 -24.07 -25.27 16.10
CA LEU A 201 -22.80 -25.73 15.55
C LEU A 201 -23.02 -27.04 14.81
N GLY A 202 -22.60 -27.12 13.55
CA GLY A 202 -22.62 -28.32 12.72
C GLY A 202 -21.43 -29.25 12.95
N PRO A 203 -21.25 -30.26 12.07
CA PRO A 203 -20.11 -31.18 12.14
C PRO A 203 -18.77 -30.45 11.96
N VAL A 204 -17.71 -31.05 12.50
CA VAL A 204 -16.33 -30.53 12.39
C VAL A 204 -15.65 -31.19 11.19
N GLU A 205 -15.01 -30.43 10.32
CA GLU A 205 -14.26 -30.91 9.17
C GLU A 205 -12.77 -30.70 9.43
N PHE A 206 -11.93 -31.72 9.23
CA PHE A 206 -10.48 -31.63 9.44
C PHE A 206 -9.73 -32.03 8.17
N GLY A 207 -8.86 -31.14 7.69
CA GLY A 207 -8.19 -31.33 6.41
C GLY A 207 -7.08 -30.32 6.14
N SER A 208 -6.59 -30.33 4.91
CA SER A 208 -5.55 -29.40 4.44
C SER A 208 -6.04 -28.61 3.23
N GLU A 209 -5.93 -27.29 3.24
CA GLU A 209 -6.19 -26.52 2.03
C GLU A 209 -4.97 -26.50 1.13
N ALA A 210 -5.19 -26.79 -0.15
CA ALA A 210 -4.17 -26.85 -1.16
C ALA A 210 -4.26 -25.62 -2.08
N PHE A 211 -3.27 -24.73 -2.01
CA PHE A 211 -3.23 -23.49 -2.83
C PHE A 211 -2.33 -23.65 -4.04
N HIS A 212 -1.08 -24.06 -3.87
CA HIS A 212 -0.16 -24.16 -5.00
C HIS A 212 0.92 -25.19 -4.72
N SER A 213 1.24 -25.98 -5.74
CA SER A 213 2.44 -26.78 -5.77
C SER A 213 2.83 -27.12 -7.23
N PRO A 214 4.09 -26.85 -7.64
CA PRO A 214 4.59 -27.26 -8.94
C PRO A 214 4.92 -28.77 -9.00
N THR A 215 4.99 -29.43 -7.85
CA THR A 215 5.30 -30.86 -7.68
C THR A 215 4.19 -31.56 -6.87
N ASN A 216 4.23 -32.89 -6.78
CA ASN A 216 3.23 -33.61 -5.98
C ASN A 216 3.47 -33.36 -4.49
N VAL A 217 2.40 -33.18 -3.73
CA VAL A 217 2.42 -33.04 -2.26
C VAL A 217 1.48 -34.08 -1.68
N THR A 218 1.89 -34.72 -0.59
CA THR A 218 1.06 -35.69 0.12
C THR A 218 0.81 -35.20 1.55
N PHE A 219 -0.47 -35.09 1.92
CA PHE A 219 -0.96 -34.82 3.26
C PHE A 219 -1.55 -36.11 3.84
N ALA A 220 -1.09 -36.54 5.01
CA ALA A 220 -1.62 -37.71 5.69
C ALA A 220 -2.16 -37.34 7.08
N ALA A 221 -3.27 -37.94 7.48
CA ALA A 221 -3.90 -37.68 8.77
C ALA A 221 -4.38 -38.98 9.43
N SER A 222 -4.26 -39.04 10.76
CA SER A 222 -4.78 -40.12 11.60
C SER A 222 -5.09 -39.62 13.02
N ASP A 223 -5.57 -40.51 13.89
CA ASP A 223 -5.88 -40.20 15.30
C ASP A 223 -6.81 -38.98 15.46
N PHE A 224 -7.71 -38.75 14.49
CA PHE A 224 -8.66 -37.64 14.53
C PHE A 224 -9.95 -38.02 15.25
N PHE A 225 -10.36 -37.25 16.25
CA PHE A 225 -11.62 -37.44 16.96
C PHE A 225 -12.18 -36.14 17.52
N VAL A 226 -13.48 -36.15 17.79
CA VAL A 226 -14.24 -35.07 18.41
C VAL A 226 -15.04 -35.63 19.58
N VAL A 227 -14.94 -35.00 20.75
CA VAL A 227 -15.75 -35.31 21.93
C VAL A 227 -16.49 -34.05 22.36
N LEU A 228 -17.82 -34.15 22.43
CA LEU A 228 -18.71 -33.05 22.79
C LEU A 228 -19.42 -33.37 24.10
N ASP A 229 -19.28 -32.49 25.09
CA ASP A 229 -20.05 -32.50 26.32
C ASP A 229 -21.02 -31.29 26.34
N GLN A 230 -22.27 -31.55 26.71
CA GLN A 230 -23.32 -30.54 26.85
C GLN A 230 -23.56 -30.20 28.33
N GLY A 231 -23.77 -28.92 28.64
CA GLY A 231 -24.04 -28.48 30.01
C GLY A 231 -24.66 -27.08 30.11
N THR A 232 -25.54 -26.86 31.08
CA THR A 232 -26.13 -25.55 31.37
C THR A 232 -25.10 -24.62 32.01
N ALA A 233 -24.97 -23.39 31.48
CA ALA A 233 -23.94 -22.38 31.81
C ALA A 233 -23.92 -21.82 33.26
N ASP A 234 -24.40 -22.56 34.27
CA ASP A 234 -24.39 -22.19 35.68
C ASP A 234 -23.28 -22.87 36.51
N SER A 235 -22.52 -23.81 35.95
CA SER A 235 -21.44 -24.52 36.67
C SER A 235 -20.05 -23.84 36.61
N ALA A 236 -19.86 -22.81 35.79
CA ALA A 236 -18.58 -22.10 35.64
C ALA A 236 -18.35 -20.96 36.65
N ARG A 237 -19.23 -20.80 37.65
CA ARG A 237 -19.12 -19.75 38.70
C ARG A 237 -18.26 -20.14 39.91
N SER A 238 -17.68 -21.34 39.96
CA SER A 238 -16.92 -21.82 41.13
C SER A 238 -15.42 -21.99 40.91
N MET A 239 -14.82 -21.47 39.83
CA MET A 239 -13.38 -21.62 39.56
C MET A 239 -12.57 -20.32 39.54
N ASP A 240 -13.19 -19.14 39.61
CA ASP A 240 -12.49 -17.83 39.64
C ASP A 240 -12.24 -17.28 41.05
N MET A 241 -12.31 -18.13 42.07
CA MET A 241 -12.15 -17.70 43.46
C MET A 241 -11.30 -18.69 44.28
N ASP A 242 -10.11 -19.04 43.79
CA ASP A 242 -9.06 -19.64 44.62
C ASP A 242 -7.68 -19.62 43.93
N MET A 243 -7.08 -18.44 43.77
CA MET A 243 -5.65 -18.29 43.48
C MET A 243 -5.09 -17.06 44.24
N SER A 244 -5.29 -17.06 45.56
CA SER A 244 -4.46 -16.29 46.49
C SER A 244 -4.11 -17.18 47.68
N GLU A 245 -2.80 -17.41 47.87
CA GLU A 245 -2.12 -18.09 48.99
C GLU A 245 -2.14 -19.62 49.05
N SER A 246 -1.02 -20.25 48.66
CA SER A 246 -0.38 -21.26 49.52
C SER A 246 1.09 -21.48 49.13
N VAL A 247 1.96 -21.28 50.11
CA VAL A 247 3.40 -21.58 50.12
C VAL A 247 3.61 -23.07 50.45
N SER A 248 4.46 -23.78 49.69
CA SER A 248 5.29 -24.88 50.23
C SER A 248 6.44 -25.23 49.27
N GLY A 249 7.69 -25.13 49.75
CA GLY A 249 8.91 -25.52 49.02
C GLY A 249 9.14 -27.04 48.93
N PRO A 250 10.28 -27.47 48.37
CA PRO A 250 11.39 -27.82 49.27
C PRO A 250 12.82 -27.40 48.84
N ALA A 251 13.67 -27.38 49.88
CA ALA A 251 15.15 -27.37 50.02
C ALA A 251 15.98 -27.92 48.83
N SER A 252 17.27 -27.62 48.60
CA SER A 252 18.40 -26.90 49.26
C SER A 252 19.54 -26.87 48.20
N THR A 253 20.42 -25.88 48.10
CA THR A 253 21.71 -25.83 48.84
C THR A 253 22.41 -24.45 48.75
N SER A 254 22.81 -23.98 49.93
CA SER A 254 23.86 -23.02 50.34
C SER A 254 24.80 -22.36 49.31
N SER A 255 25.02 -21.04 49.46
CA SER A 255 26.23 -20.50 50.12
C SER A 255 26.06 -19.00 50.46
N ALA A 256 26.73 -18.59 51.54
CA ALA A 256 26.50 -17.36 52.30
C ALA A 256 27.55 -16.27 52.07
N ARG A 257 27.17 -15.00 52.29
CA ARG A 257 27.87 -13.96 53.10
C ARG A 257 27.10 -12.64 52.97
N GLN A 258 26.49 -12.14 54.06
CA GLN A 258 26.99 -11.04 54.93
C GLN A 258 27.10 -9.70 54.18
N SER A 259 26.55 -8.57 54.60
CA SER A 259 26.10 -8.11 55.93
C SER A 259 25.43 -6.72 55.80
N GLU A 260 24.48 -6.43 56.71
CA GLU A 260 24.27 -5.15 57.43
C GLU A 260 23.98 -3.86 56.60
N ASP A 261 23.11 -2.92 56.96
CA ASP A 261 22.28 -2.68 58.15
C ASP A 261 21.17 -1.67 57.77
N SER A 262 20.13 -1.69 58.59
CA SER A 262 18.99 -0.80 58.79
C SER A 262 19.25 0.71 58.62
N THR A 263 18.30 1.55 58.18
CA THR A 263 17.16 1.98 59.00
C THR A 263 16.16 2.82 58.19
N THR A 264 14.90 2.61 58.51
CA THR A 264 13.69 3.37 58.14
C THR A 264 13.69 4.82 58.62
N ARG A 265 13.21 5.78 57.81
CA ARG A 265 11.94 6.51 57.99
C ARG A 265 11.80 7.74 57.07
N ASP A 266 10.60 7.83 56.52
CA ASP A 266 9.88 8.95 55.92
C ASP A 266 10.07 10.30 56.66
N PRO A 267 10.21 11.42 55.94
CA PRO A 267 9.21 12.48 56.11
C PRO A 267 8.98 13.36 54.85
N PHE A 268 7.86 13.18 54.15
CA PHE A 268 7.27 14.27 53.35
C PHE A 268 6.35 15.13 54.24
N GLN A 269 6.93 16.17 54.82
CA GLN A 269 6.23 17.37 55.28
C GLN A 269 6.82 18.57 54.54
N ASP A 270 5.96 19.25 53.78
CA ASP A 270 6.14 20.63 53.27
C ASP A 270 6.03 21.60 54.47
N PRO A 271 6.70 22.79 54.49
CA PRO A 271 6.14 23.93 53.74
C PRO A 271 7.13 25.04 53.26
N SER A 272 6.69 25.76 52.23
CA SER A 272 6.74 27.24 51.99
C SER A 272 7.99 28.11 52.30
N ASP A 273 8.28 28.98 51.31
CA ASP A 273 8.80 30.35 51.39
C ASP A 273 10.19 30.63 51.98
N ALA A 274 11.12 31.09 51.14
CA ALA A 274 11.99 32.23 51.41
C ALA A 274 12.73 32.74 50.16
N SER A 275 12.43 34.00 49.82
CA SER A 275 13.27 34.93 49.05
C SER A 275 14.67 35.12 49.66
N PHE A 276 15.73 35.32 48.85
CA PHE A 276 16.56 36.54 48.83
C PHE A 276 17.74 36.47 47.83
N GLN A 277 17.72 37.43 46.90
CA GLN A 277 18.79 38.27 46.33
C GLN A 277 20.27 37.82 46.23
N SER A 278 20.75 37.95 44.99
CA SER A 278 21.92 38.72 44.53
C SER A 278 23.34 38.17 44.71
N ALA A 279 24.04 38.06 43.57
CA ALA A 279 25.35 38.69 43.40
C ALA A 279 25.64 38.94 41.91
N VAL A 280 25.83 40.22 41.60
CA VAL A 280 26.20 40.78 40.30
C VAL A 280 27.71 40.68 40.11
N SER A 281 28.18 40.37 38.90
CA SER A 281 29.43 40.93 38.40
C SER A 281 29.30 41.31 36.92
N ARG A 282 29.49 42.61 36.68
CA ARG A 282 29.43 43.32 35.40
C ARG A 282 30.71 43.11 34.59
N ARG A 283 30.57 43.01 33.27
CA ARG A 283 31.46 43.70 32.32
C ARG A 283 30.63 44.39 31.23
N THR A 284 31.00 45.65 31.03
CA THR A 284 30.46 46.74 30.21
C THR A 284 30.73 46.51 28.71
N SER A 285 29.72 46.76 27.84
CA SER A 285 29.57 47.92 26.89
C SER A 285 30.45 47.77 25.63
N ASP A 286 29.97 47.94 24.39
CA ASP A 286 29.25 49.09 23.83
C ASP A 286 28.23 48.76 22.72
N GLU A 287 27.41 49.76 22.45
CA GLU A 287 26.14 49.84 21.73
C GLU A 287 26.21 49.75 20.19
N ASN A 288 25.10 49.32 19.59
CA ASN A 288 24.60 49.94 18.36
C ASN A 288 23.07 49.89 18.32
N VAL A 289 22.49 51.08 18.14
CA VAL A 289 21.06 51.42 18.18
C VAL A 289 20.38 51.04 16.86
N ILE A 290 19.22 50.38 16.92
CA ILE A 290 18.29 50.19 15.79
C ILE A 290 16.90 50.73 16.20
N PRO A 291 16.19 51.50 15.36
CA PRO A 291 15.00 52.26 15.76
C PRO A 291 13.74 51.39 15.84
N ARG A 292 12.86 51.72 16.80
CA ARG A 292 11.52 51.16 16.96
C ARG A 292 10.63 51.50 15.75
N VAL A 293 10.04 50.49 15.13
CA VAL A 293 8.94 50.63 14.16
C VAL A 293 7.63 50.25 14.85
N ALA A 294 6.59 51.05 14.58
CA ALA A 294 5.31 51.10 15.25
C ALA A 294 4.47 49.81 15.11
N THR A 295 3.70 49.53 16.16
CA THR A 295 2.61 48.55 16.20
C THR A 295 1.45 48.98 15.28
N PRO A 296 0.86 48.09 14.46
CA PRO A 296 -0.36 48.39 13.72
C PRO A 296 -1.59 48.31 14.65
N PRO A 297 -2.68 49.07 14.36
CA PRO A 297 -3.87 49.10 15.19
C PRO A 297 -4.76 47.85 14.99
N PRO A 298 -5.67 47.57 15.93
CA PRO A 298 -6.54 46.39 15.87
C PRO A 298 -7.55 46.47 14.71
N VAL A 299 -7.76 45.33 14.05
CA VAL A 299 -8.74 45.18 12.97
C VAL A 299 -10.15 45.15 13.55
N VAL A 300 -10.95 46.16 13.19
CA VAL A 300 -12.39 46.26 13.49
C VAL A 300 -13.17 45.65 12.30
N LEU A 301 -14.05 44.69 12.59
CA LEU A 301 -14.98 44.11 11.60
C LEU A 301 -16.01 45.16 11.16
N PRO A 302 -16.31 45.34 9.85
CA PRO A 302 -17.33 46.28 9.43
C PRO A 302 -18.74 45.73 9.66
N SER A 303 -19.55 46.54 10.35
CA SER A 303 -20.98 46.39 10.54
C SER A 303 -21.78 46.59 9.24
N HIS A 304 -22.87 45.83 9.14
CA HIS A 304 -23.95 45.97 8.15
C HIS A 304 -24.30 47.41 7.77
N ARG A 305 -24.45 47.66 6.46
CA ARG A 305 -25.33 48.72 5.94
C ARG A 305 -26.11 48.20 4.73
N GLN A 306 -27.43 48.23 4.88
CA GLN A 306 -28.44 48.07 3.84
C GLN A 306 -28.48 49.32 2.95
N ASP A 307 -28.73 49.12 1.65
CA ASP A 307 -29.58 49.95 0.76
C ASP A 307 -29.79 49.11 -0.53
N ARG A 308 -30.96 48.50 -0.76
CA ARG A 308 -32.10 48.96 -1.61
C ARG A 308 -31.66 49.45 -3.00
N GLU A 309 -32.27 49.11 -4.13
CA GLU A 309 -33.40 48.27 -4.56
C GLU A 309 -33.36 48.33 -6.10
N GLN A 310 -33.64 47.25 -6.83
CA GLN A 310 -34.36 47.35 -8.11
C GLN A 310 -35.06 46.02 -8.40
N ILE A 311 -36.38 46.06 -8.21
CA ILE A 311 -37.38 45.02 -8.43
C ILE A 311 -38.14 45.37 -9.71
N LEU A 312 -38.52 44.36 -10.50
CA LEU A 312 -39.81 44.20 -11.24
C LEU A 312 -39.73 42.92 -12.13
N PRO A 313 -40.83 42.19 -12.43
CA PRO A 313 -41.75 41.55 -11.50
C PRO A 313 -42.07 40.06 -11.81
N LEU A 314 -42.64 39.43 -10.76
CA LEU A 314 -43.39 38.18 -10.59
C LEU A 314 -44.03 37.44 -11.79
N GLY A 315 -44.00 36.10 -11.73
CA GLY A 315 -45.04 35.24 -12.31
C GLY A 315 -44.70 33.75 -12.34
N GLY A 316 -45.34 32.94 -11.47
CA GLY A 316 -45.42 31.47 -11.61
C GLY A 316 -45.29 30.69 -10.29
N GLU A 317 -46.42 30.24 -9.75
CA GLU A 317 -46.52 29.30 -8.62
C GLU A 317 -45.80 27.97 -8.89
N PRO A 318 -45.30 27.25 -7.86
CA PRO A 318 -44.92 25.85 -8.02
C PRO A 318 -46.15 24.95 -7.92
N ASP A 319 -46.57 24.45 -9.07
CA ASP A 319 -47.56 23.37 -9.19
C ASP A 319 -47.12 22.12 -8.39
N ARG A 320 -48.02 21.64 -7.53
CA ARG A 320 -47.98 20.28 -7.00
C ARG A 320 -48.13 19.30 -8.16
N PHE A 321 -47.07 18.59 -8.55
CA PHE A 321 -47.23 17.35 -9.30
C PHE A 321 -46.30 16.23 -8.82
N GLN A 322 -46.98 15.23 -8.28
CA GLN A 322 -46.65 13.82 -8.10
C GLN A 322 -45.39 13.31 -8.81
N GLU A 323 -44.47 12.74 -8.03
CA GLU A 323 -43.44 11.84 -8.54
C GLU A 323 -44.10 10.59 -9.16
N LYS A 324 -43.97 10.46 -10.49
CA LYS A 324 -44.20 9.18 -11.19
C LYS A 324 -42.95 8.31 -11.10
N PRO A 325 -43.09 6.99 -10.87
CA PRO A 325 -41.97 6.07 -10.79
C PRO A 325 -41.32 5.87 -12.17
N ARG A 326 -39.99 5.88 -12.21
CA ARG A 326 -39.24 5.57 -13.43
C ARG A 326 -39.28 4.07 -13.71
N HIS A 327 -40.01 3.70 -14.75
CA HIS A 327 -39.86 2.45 -15.48
C HIS A 327 -38.45 2.32 -16.05
N THR A 328 -37.71 1.29 -15.62
CA THR A 328 -36.74 0.61 -16.47
C THR A 328 -37.41 -0.66 -17.00
N SER A 329 -37.51 -0.73 -18.32
CA SER A 329 -38.09 -1.84 -19.07
C SER A 329 -37.27 -3.11 -18.87
N ARG A 330 -37.86 -4.11 -18.19
CA ARG A 330 -37.51 -5.51 -18.35
C ARG A 330 -37.87 -5.90 -19.78
N LEU A 331 -36.87 -6.22 -20.58
CA LEU A 331 -37.05 -7.01 -21.80
C LEU A 331 -36.83 -8.47 -21.39
N ASP A 332 -37.93 -9.20 -21.44
CA ASP A 332 -38.00 -10.65 -21.29
C ASP A 332 -37.05 -11.34 -22.28
N ILE A 333 -36.11 -12.13 -21.75
CA ILE A 333 -35.51 -13.22 -22.52
C ILE A 333 -35.99 -14.51 -21.86
N ALA A 334 -36.77 -15.24 -22.64
CA ALA A 334 -37.46 -16.46 -22.29
C ALA A 334 -36.54 -17.51 -21.66
N GLN A 335 -37.06 -18.20 -20.65
CA GLN A 335 -36.56 -19.49 -20.22
C GLN A 335 -36.61 -20.46 -21.40
N VAL A 336 -35.44 -20.92 -21.85
CA VAL A 336 -35.31 -22.05 -22.76
C VAL A 336 -34.82 -23.22 -21.93
N ASN A 337 -35.65 -24.26 -21.84
CA ASN A 337 -35.31 -25.59 -21.32
C ASN A 337 -34.03 -26.13 -21.98
N PRO A 338 -33.05 -26.67 -21.24
CA PRO A 338 -32.00 -27.49 -21.81
C PRO A 338 -32.39 -28.97 -21.76
N GLU A 339 -33.50 -29.34 -22.41
CA GLU A 339 -33.78 -30.72 -22.80
C GLU A 339 -34.15 -30.70 -24.28
N THR A 340 -33.13 -30.56 -25.13
CA THR A 340 -33.04 -31.05 -26.52
C THR A 340 -31.88 -30.30 -27.20
N ALA A 341 -30.66 -30.82 -27.08
CA ALA A 341 -29.58 -30.48 -28.00
C ALA A 341 -29.23 -31.75 -28.77
N VAL A 342 -29.88 -31.88 -29.93
CA VAL A 342 -29.47 -32.77 -31.00
C VAL A 342 -28.09 -32.34 -31.46
N ASP A 343 -27.21 -33.32 -31.52
CA ASP A 343 -25.84 -33.30 -32.04
C ASP A 343 -25.71 -32.59 -33.40
N PRO A 344 -24.79 -31.62 -33.56
CA PRO A 344 -24.29 -31.26 -34.87
C PRO A 344 -22.75 -31.40 -34.91
N GLU A 345 -22.24 -32.62 -34.82
CA GLU A 345 -21.05 -32.98 -35.57
C GLU A 345 -21.36 -32.97 -37.08
N LYS A 346 -21.12 -31.82 -37.74
CA LYS A 346 -20.53 -31.69 -39.09
C LYS A 346 -20.66 -30.26 -39.62
N GLY A 347 -19.54 -29.54 -39.62
CA GLY A 347 -19.36 -28.28 -40.38
C GLY A 347 -18.59 -27.21 -39.60
N ASP A 348 -17.44 -26.79 -40.13
CA ASP A 348 -16.66 -25.60 -39.74
C ASP A 348 -15.85 -25.59 -38.43
N GLY A 349 -14.94 -26.57 -38.29
CA GLY A 349 -13.92 -26.61 -37.24
C GLY A 349 -12.88 -25.47 -37.23
N ALA A 350 -12.85 -24.59 -38.24
CA ALA A 350 -11.94 -23.44 -38.28
C ALA A 350 -12.54 -22.16 -37.68
N LEU A 351 -13.85 -21.95 -37.79
CA LEU A 351 -14.57 -20.80 -37.24
C LEU A 351 -14.79 -20.94 -35.73
N SER A 352 -15.09 -22.14 -35.22
CA SER A 352 -15.26 -22.34 -33.76
C SER A 352 -13.94 -22.25 -32.98
N ARG A 353 -12.82 -22.71 -33.54
CA ARG A 353 -11.48 -22.53 -32.94
C ARG A 353 -11.05 -21.06 -32.89
N ARG A 354 -11.32 -20.29 -33.95
CA ARG A 354 -11.06 -18.83 -33.97
C ARG A 354 -11.93 -18.08 -32.97
N ALA A 355 -13.22 -18.41 -32.87
CA ALA A 355 -14.12 -17.84 -31.86
C ALA A 355 -13.63 -18.11 -30.43
N ASN A 356 -13.10 -19.31 -30.18
CA ASN A 356 -12.51 -19.68 -28.89
C ASN A 356 -11.20 -18.94 -28.58
N LEU A 357 -10.33 -18.69 -29.56
CA LEU A 357 -9.11 -17.89 -29.36
C LEU A 357 -9.44 -16.41 -29.10
N VAL A 358 -10.35 -15.82 -29.89
CA VAL A 358 -10.76 -14.42 -29.71
C VAL A 358 -11.40 -14.23 -28.33
N ARG A 359 -12.24 -15.17 -27.88
CA ARG A 359 -12.86 -15.12 -26.55
C ARG A 359 -11.81 -15.21 -25.43
N ARG A 360 -10.81 -16.09 -25.56
CA ARG A 360 -9.70 -16.19 -24.59
C ARG A 360 -8.84 -14.93 -24.56
N LEU A 361 -8.47 -14.39 -25.72
CA LEU A 361 -7.69 -13.15 -25.82
C LEU A 361 -8.46 -11.96 -25.26
N TYR A 362 -9.77 -11.88 -25.53
CA TYR A 362 -10.64 -10.85 -24.96
C TYR A 362 -10.77 -10.99 -23.43
N ALA A 363 -10.94 -12.22 -22.92
CA ALA A 363 -10.97 -12.47 -21.48
C ALA A 363 -9.64 -12.10 -20.81
N ALA A 364 -8.51 -12.49 -21.39
CA ALA A 364 -7.18 -12.10 -20.89
C ALA A 364 -6.99 -10.57 -20.92
N PHE A 365 -7.36 -9.92 -22.02
CA PHE A 365 -7.33 -8.45 -22.14
C PHE A 365 -8.20 -7.79 -21.07
N ARG A 366 -9.43 -8.27 -20.85
CA ARG A 366 -10.30 -7.77 -19.78
C ARG A 366 -9.67 -7.98 -18.41
N ARG A 367 -9.15 -9.16 -18.09
CA ARG A 367 -8.52 -9.41 -16.79
C ARG A 367 -7.34 -8.45 -16.54
N THR A 368 -6.51 -8.18 -17.55
CA THR A 368 -5.34 -7.28 -17.39
C THR A 368 -5.71 -5.80 -17.33
N TYR A 369 -6.64 -5.34 -18.16
CA TYR A 369 -6.89 -3.90 -18.34
C TYR A 369 -8.23 -3.40 -17.79
N CYS A 370 -9.21 -4.28 -17.64
CA CYS A 370 -10.58 -3.97 -17.23
C CYS A 370 -11.11 -5.02 -16.23
N PRO A 371 -10.41 -5.28 -15.11
CA PRO A 371 -10.85 -6.24 -14.11
C PRO A 371 -12.25 -5.88 -13.58
N GLU A 372 -13.07 -6.89 -13.31
CA GLU A 372 -14.47 -6.72 -12.86
C GLU A 372 -14.57 -6.39 -11.37
N GLU A 373 -13.63 -6.89 -10.56
CA GLU A 373 -13.63 -6.74 -9.11
C GLU A 373 -12.70 -5.60 -8.68
N GLU A 374 -13.12 -4.84 -7.66
CA GLU A 374 -12.22 -3.86 -7.03
C GLU A 374 -11.10 -4.63 -6.31
N PRO A 375 -9.83 -4.23 -6.49
CA PRO A 375 -8.72 -4.88 -5.84
C PRO A 375 -8.84 -4.64 -4.34
N GLY A 376 -8.67 -5.72 -3.57
CA GLY A 376 -8.75 -5.66 -2.11
C GLY A 376 -7.79 -4.61 -1.54
N LEU A 377 -8.24 -3.89 -0.51
CA LEU A 377 -7.42 -2.92 0.18
C LEU A 377 -6.39 -3.64 1.07
N VAL A 378 -5.11 -3.46 0.78
CA VAL A 378 -4.03 -3.97 1.63
C VAL A 378 -3.75 -2.96 2.73
N MET A 379 -4.18 -3.27 3.95
CA MET A 379 -4.00 -2.37 5.10
C MET A 379 -2.52 -2.22 5.46
N PRO A 380 -2.03 -0.98 5.65
CA PRO A 380 -0.65 -0.75 6.06
C PRO A 380 -0.50 -1.04 7.56
N THR A 381 0.72 -1.38 7.94
CA THR A 381 1.14 -1.49 9.34
C THR A 381 2.32 -0.57 9.59
N GLY A 382 2.50 -0.15 10.84
CA GLY A 382 3.68 0.61 11.27
C GLY A 382 4.98 -0.06 10.79
N PRO A 383 5.98 0.70 10.31
CA PRO A 383 7.24 0.12 9.85
C PRO A 383 7.93 -0.72 10.93
N THR A 384 8.60 -1.82 10.56
CA THR A 384 9.42 -2.63 11.46
C THR A 384 10.76 -1.95 11.80
N ASP A 385 11.50 -2.50 12.78
CA ASP A 385 12.80 -1.94 13.18
C ASP A 385 13.82 -1.98 12.03
N GLU A 386 13.74 -3.01 11.18
CA GLU A 386 14.55 -3.09 9.96
C GLU A 386 14.12 -2.03 8.95
N GLU A 387 12.80 -1.88 8.72
CA GLU A 387 12.27 -0.92 7.76
C GLU A 387 12.58 0.53 8.17
N LYS A 388 12.57 0.84 9.47
CA LYS A 388 12.96 2.15 10.03
C LYS A 388 14.30 2.61 9.49
N LEU A 389 15.28 1.70 9.41
CA LEU A 389 16.66 2.01 9.02
C LEU A 389 16.90 1.90 7.50
N LYS A 390 15.89 1.45 6.73
CA LYS A 390 16.00 1.12 5.30
C LYS A 390 16.51 2.28 4.44
N TYR A 391 16.20 3.53 4.82
CA TYR A 391 16.48 4.73 4.04
C TYR A 391 17.75 5.50 4.48
N ILE A 392 18.46 5.03 5.50
CA ILE A 392 19.67 5.69 6.01
C ILE A 392 20.78 5.68 4.95
N SER A 393 21.01 4.52 4.33
CA SER A 393 22.03 4.37 3.29
C SER A 393 21.46 4.72 1.92
N THR A 394 22.00 5.79 1.33
CA THR A 394 21.54 6.24 0.02
C THR A 394 22.07 5.35 -1.10
N ASN A 395 23.23 4.70 -0.90
CA ASN A 395 23.98 3.95 -1.91
C ASN A 395 24.02 4.69 -3.26
N ARG A 396 24.16 6.02 -3.21
CA ARG A 396 23.98 6.87 -4.38
C ARG A 396 25.15 6.81 -5.36
N LEU A 397 26.38 6.59 -4.90
CA LEU A 397 27.55 6.69 -5.79
C LEU A 397 27.47 5.78 -7.03
N PRO A 398 27.14 4.47 -6.92
CA PRO A 398 26.98 3.61 -8.09
C PRO A 398 25.93 4.11 -9.08
N ILE A 399 24.73 4.49 -8.59
CA ILE A 399 23.66 4.97 -9.49
C ILE A 399 24.04 6.29 -10.15
N TYR A 400 24.75 7.18 -9.48
CA TYR A 400 25.16 8.45 -10.06
C TYR A 400 26.32 8.28 -11.06
N ILE A 401 27.27 7.38 -10.81
CA ILE A 401 28.37 7.08 -11.75
C ILE A 401 27.82 6.43 -13.02
N ILE A 402 27.02 5.37 -12.87
CA ILE A 402 26.41 4.67 -14.00
C ILE A 402 25.42 5.60 -14.71
N GLY A 403 24.65 6.37 -13.96
CA GLY A 403 23.73 7.37 -14.47
C GLY A 403 24.45 8.47 -15.28
N MET A 404 25.62 8.93 -14.84
CA MET A 404 26.42 9.92 -15.57
C MET A 404 26.91 9.35 -16.90
N PHE A 405 27.45 8.13 -16.89
CA PHE A 405 27.87 7.45 -18.12
C PHE A 405 26.69 7.25 -19.09
N SER A 406 25.56 6.80 -18.56
CA SER A 406 24.30 6.65 -19.29
C SER A 406 23.81 7.98 -19.89
N PHE A 407 23.87 9.06 -19.13
CA PHE A 407 23.47 10.39 -19.59
C PHE A 407 24.41 10.92 -20.69
N LEU A 408 25.72 10.81 -20.51
CA LEU A 408 26.70 11.31 -21.48
C LEU A 408 26.59 10.58 -22.83
N THR A 409 26.39 9.25 -22.79
CA THR A 409 26.20 8.46 -24.01
C THR A 409 24.91 8.82 -24.73
N LEU A 410 23.79 8.94 -24.00
CA LEU A 410 22.52 9.37 -24.59
C LEU A 410 22.60 10.80 -25.14
N SER A 411 23.22 11.72 -24.40
CA SER A 411 23.43 13.11 -24.81
C SER A 411 24.26 13.19 -26.10
N ALA A 412 25.34 12.41 -26.22
CA ALA A 412 26.14 12.33 -27.44
C ALA A 412 25.29 11.87 -28.63
N GLY A 413 24.48 10.81 -28.47
CA GLY A 413 23.58 10.34 -29.52
C GLY A 413 22.55 11.40 -29.94
N MET A 414 21.98 12.12 -28.99
CA MET A 414 21.02 13.20 -29.25
C MET A 414 21.66 14.41 -29.95
N TRP A 415 22.90 14.77 -29.61
CA TRP A 415 23.64 15.83 -30.31
C TRP A 415 24.04 15.41 -31.72
N LEU A 416 24.48 14.16 -31.92
CA LEU A 416 24.75 13.62 -33.25
C LEU A 416 23.49 13.65 -34.14
N PHE A 417 22.33 13.29 -33.59
CA PHE A 417 21.05 13.45 -34.27
C PHE A 417 20.79 14.92 -34.67
N THR A 418 20.95 15.84 -33.72
CA THR A 418 20.73 17.27 -33.94
C THR A 418 21.63 17.81 -35.06
N LEU A 419 22.91 17.41 -35.08
CA LEU A 419 23.91 17.92 -36.01
C LEU A 419 23.91 17.23 -37.38
N CYS A 420 23.19 16.11 -37.54
CA CYS A 420 23.24 15.37 -38.81
C CYS A 420 22.60 16.14 -39.98
N ALA A 421 21.67 17.06 -39.72
CA ALA A 421 21.03 17.92 -40.72
C ALA A 421 20.48 19.22 -40.12
N PRO A 422 20.53 20.36 -40.84
CA PRO A 422 19.98 21.64 -40.36
C PRO A 422 18.50 21.59 -39.95
N ILE A 423 17.69 20.74 -40.60
CA ILE A 423 16.27 20.54 -40.27
C ILE A 423 16.04 20.01 -38.84
N PHE A 424 17.06 19.45 -38.18
CA PHE A 424 16.96 18.90 -36.82
C PHE A 424 17.54 19.83 -35.74
N TYR A 425 18.03 21.02 -36.07
CA TYR A 425 18.62 21.94 -35.08
C TYR A 425 17.65 22.35 -33.96
N TRP A 426 16.35 22.38 -34.24
CA TRP A 426 15.32 22.64 -33.22
C TRP A 426 15.37 21.63 -32.06
N TYR A 427 15.78 20.38 -32.32
CA TYR A 427 15.87 19.33 -31.31
C TYR A 427 16.94 19.66 -30.27
N GLY A 428 17.99 20.40 -30.66
CA GLY A 428 19.08 20.83 -29.79
C GLY A 428 18.62 21.65 -28.58
N VAL A 429 17.48 22.35 -28.66
CA VAL A 429 16.89 23.05 -27.51
C VAL A 429 16.49 22.07 -26.40
N PHE A 430 15.90 20.92 -26.76
CA PHE A 430 15.52 19.88 -25.82
C PHE A 430 16.74 19.16 -25.24
N VAL A 431 17.76 18.92 -26.07
CA VAL A 431 19.02 18.32 -25.63
C VAL A 431 19.71 19.25 -24.63
N LEU A 432 19.82 20.54 -24.94
CA LEU A 432 20.40 21.53 -24.04
C LEU A 432 19.62 21.60 -22.71
N PHE A 433 18.29 21.65 -22.78
CA PHE A 433 17.44 21.63 -21.59
C PHE A 433 17.69 20.40 -20.70
N LEU A 434 17.71 19.21 -21.30
CA LEU A 434 17.97 17.95 -20.58
C LEU A 434 19.38 17.94 -19.97
N ASN A 435 20.38 18.46 -20.69
CA ASN A 435 21.74 18.56 -20.19
C ASN A 435 21.82 19.52 -18.99
N VAL A 436 21.23 20.71 -19.09
CA VAL A 436 21.19 21.68 -17.98
C VAL A 436 20.49 21.08 -16.75
N TYR A 437 19.32 20.46 -16.94
CA TYR A 437 18.61 19.80 -15.85
C TYR A 437 19.46 18.72 -15.17
N LEU A 438 20.03 17.80 -15.96
CA LEU A 438 20.80 16.71 -15.40
C LEU A 438 22.08 17.24 -14.73
N SER A 439 22.82 18.18 -15.33
CA SER A 439 23.97 18.81 -14.69
C SER A 439 23.63 19.41 -13.32
N ILE A 440 22.49 20.12 -13.21
CA ILE A 440 22.01 20.66 -11.92
C ILE A 440 21.67 19.52 -10.95
N SER A 441 20.93 18.50 -11.40
CA SER A 441 20.52 17.36 -10.58
C SER A 441 21.72 16.56 -10.06
N TYR A 442 22.72 16.33 -10.91
CA TYR A 442 23.99 15.66 -10.55
C TYR A 442 24.81 16.52 -9.58
N PHE A 443 24.89 17.83 -9.81
CA PHE A 443 25.59 18.75 -8.91
C PHE A 443 24.98 18.78 -7.51
N VAL A 444 23.65 18.92 -7.42
CA VAL A 444 22.92 18.88 -6.13
C VAL A 444 23.04 17.50 -5.48
N GLY A 445 23.14 16.44 -6.28
CA GLY A 445 23.01 15.05 -5.82
C GLY A 445 24.30 14.32 -5.42
N ILE A 446 25.41 14.57 -6.11
CA ILE A 446 26.69 13.83 -5.90
C ILE A 446 27.42 14.33 -4.65
N LEU A 447 27.36 15.64 -4.39
CA LEU A 447 28.18 16.27 -3.38
C LEU A 447 27.61 16.03 -1.95
N GLY A 448 28.44 15.48 -1.07
CA GLY A 448 28.16 15.36 0.37
C GLY A 448 28.15 13.93 0.89
N LYS A 449 28.10 13.80 2.23
CA LYS A 449 28.04 12.52 2.96
C LYS A 449 26.61 12.10 3.24
N ASP A 450 26.35 10.80 3.33
CA ASP A 450 25.06 10.27 3.78
C ASP A 450 24.66 10.85 5.14
N TRP A 451 23.37 10.76 5.47
CA TRP A 451 22.87 11.33 6.71
C TRP A 451 23.52 10.64 7.91
N ASP A 452 23.96 11.43 8.89
CA ASP A 452 24.74 10.96 10.03
C ASP A 452 23.82 10.32 11.09
N TYR A 453 23.54 9.03 10.93
CA TYR A 453 22.74 8.29 11.91
C TYR A 453 23.40 8.19 13.28
N ALA A 454 24.73 8.06 13.35
CA ALA A 454 25.45 8.04 14.62
C ALA A 454 25.36 9.41 15.33
N GLY A 455 25.42 10.51 14.57
CA GLY A 455 25.10 11.85 15.05
C GLY A 455 23.68 11.96 15.59
N HIS A 456 22.70 11.38 14.88
CA HIS A 456 21.32 11.38 15.35
C HIS A 456 21.13 10.59 16.65
N GLN A 457 21.71 9.40 16.77
CA GLN A 457 21.66 8.60 17.99
C GLN A 457 22.32 9.32 19.18
N ARG A 458 23.39 10.10 18.94
CA ARG A 458 23.96 10.98 19.96
C ARG A 458 22.98 12.07 20.40
N LEU A 459 22.23 12.68 19.49
CA LEU A 459 21.18 13.64 19.85
C LEU A 459 20.06 12.97 20.66
N VAL A 460 19.65 11.74 20.29
CA VAL A 460 18.66 10.98 21.07
C VAL A 460 19.16 10.71 22.50
N ALA A 461 20.45 10.41 22.66
CA ALA A 461 21.06 10.22 23.97
C ALA A 461 21.25 11.55 24.76
N GLU A 462 21.55 12.66 24.07
CA GLU A 462 21.76 13.99 24.67
C GLU A 462 20.46 14.63 25.18
N TYR A 463 19.34 14.38 24.48
CA TYR A 463 18.01 14.90 24.82
C TYR A 463 17.08 13.74 25.22
N PRO A 464 17.29 13.10 26.39
CA PRO A 464 16.43 12.03 26.85
C PRO A 464 15.01 12.56 27.08
N ILE A 465 14.02 11.87 26.50
CA ILE A 465 12.61 12.16 26.71
C ILE A 465 12.11 11.39 27.94
N THR A 466 11.86 12.13 29.01
CA THR A 466 11.22 11.67 30.24
C THR A 466 9.90 12.40 30.43
N ASP A 467 9.14 12.02 31.46
CA ASP A 467 7.89 12.69 31.79
C ASP A 467 8.10 14.20 32.04
N GLU A 468 9.22 14.59 32.65
CA GLU A 468 9.56 15.98 32.96
C GLU A 468 10.04 16.75 31.73
N THR A 469 10.91 16.16 30.91
CA THR A 469 11.57 16.85 29.79
C THR A 469 10.75 16.84 28.50
N ALA A 470 9.79 15.94 28.36
CA ALA A 470 8.95 15.85 27.17
C ALA A 470 8.18 17.17 26.94
N PRO A 471 8.24 17.80 25.75
CA PRO A 471 7.35 18.90 25.41
C PRO A 471 5.91 18.41 25.18
N THR A 472 4.96 19.34 25.12
CA THR A 472 3.58 19.01 24.74
C THR A 472 3.47 18.83 23.23
N VAL A 473 2.71 17.82 22.80
CA VAL A 473 2.56 17.43 21.39
C VAL A 473 1.09 17.21 21.06
N ASP A 474 0.58 17.92 20.05
CA ASP A 474 -0.71 17.63 19.45
C ASP A 474 -0.54 16.72 18.21
N VAL A 475 -1.42 15.76 17.98
CA VAL A 475 -1.46 14.94 16.76
C VAL A 475 -2.70 15.31 15.97
N TYR A 476 -2.54 15.72 14.72
CA TYR A 476 -3.64 16.04 13.82
C TYR A 476 -3.87 14.91 12.82
N LEU A 477 -5.10 14.43 12.79
CA LEU A 477 -5.59 13.39 11.88
C LEU A 477 -6.67 13.99 10.96
N PRO A 478 -6.30 14.75 9.92
CA PRO A 478 -7.25 15.27 8.94
C PRO A 478 -7.89 14.13 8.12
N CYS A 479 -9.22 14.17 8.03
CA CYS A 479 -10.01 13.26 7.20
C CYS A 479 -11.12 14.02 6.44
N CYS A 480 -11.48 13.52 5.27
CA CYS A 480 -12.60 13.98 4.46
C CYS A 480 -13.17 12.80 3.64
N SER A 481 -13.99 11.98 4.30
CA SER A 481 -14.73 10.85 3.71
C SER A 481 -13.94 9.58 3.41
N GLU A 482 -12.81 9.36 4.07
CA GLU A 482 -12.11 8.08 4.06
C GLU A 482 -12.94 6.99 4.77
N PRO A 483 -12.83 5.72 4.33
CA PRO A 483 -13.47 4.59 4.99
C PRO A 483 -13.08 4.47 6.47
N LEU A 484 -14.04 4.08 7.32
CA LEU A 484 -13.83 3.93 8.77
C LEU A 484 -12.72 2.94 9.09
N GLU A 485 -12.61 1.85 8.34
CA GLU A 485 -11.56 0.84 8.49
C GLU A 485 -10.14 1.40 8.30
N ILE A 486 -9.95 2.36 7.38
CA ILE A 486 -8.66 3.03 7.17
C ILE A 486 -8.36 3.94 8.36
N LEU A 487 -9.35 4.74 8.77
CA LEU A 487 -9.22 5.65 9.91
C LEU A 487 -8.90 4.89 11.19
N GLU A 488 -9.64 3.82 11.47
CA GLU A 488 -9.47 2.98 12.63
C GLU A 488 -8.07 2.35 12.68
N ASN A 489 -7.59 1.82 11.54
CA ASN A 489 -6.25 1.27 11.47
C ASN A 489 -5.17 2.32 11.80
N THR A 490 -5.30 3.55 11.30
CA THR A 490 -4.40 4.64 11.68
C THR A 490 -4.53 5.01 13.16
N TYR A 491 -5.75 5.05 13.71
CA TYR A 491 -5.99 5.40 15.12
C TYR A 491 -5.34 4.40 16.08
N GLN A 492 -5.42 3.11 15.76
CA GLN A 492 -4.75 2.03 16.50
C GLN A 492 -3.24 2.23 16.60
N HIS A 493 -2.60 2.74 15.54
CA HIS A 493 -1.16 3.00 15.54
C HIS A 493 -0.81 4.31 16.25
N VAL A 494 -1.63 5.36 16.10
CA VAL A 494 -1.46 6.64 16.79
C VAL A 494 -1.61 6.48 18.31
N MET A 495 -2.53 5.63 18.77
CA MET A 495 -2.72 5.35 20.20
C MET A 495 -1.50 4.69 20.86
N ARG A 496 -0.60 4.08 20.07
CA ARG A 496 0.62 3.41 20.55
C ARG A 496 1.86 4.30 20.51
N LEU A 497 1.71 5.59 20.20
CA LEU A 497 2.85 6.52 20.24
C LEU A 497 3.44 6.57 21.66
N ASP A 498 4.75 6.35 21.75
CA ASP A 498 5.51 6.36 23.00
C ASP A 498 5.77 7.82 23.44
N TRP A 499 4.80 8.37 24.17
CA TRP A 499 4.85 9.72 24.74
C TRP A 499 4.06 9.79 26.05
N PRO A 500 4.44 10.65 27.01
CA PRO A 500 3.63 10.86 28.21
C PRO A 500 2.18 11.22 27.88
N ALA A 501 1.23 10.41 28.38
CA ALA A 501 -0.18 10.50 27.99
C ALA A 501 -0.80 11.89 28.26
N HIS A 502 -0.38 12.58 29.32
CA HIS A 502 -0.87 13.92 29.64
C HIS A 502 -0.25 15.04 28.79
N LYS A 503 0.81 14.72 28.02
CA LYS A 503 1.50 15.65 27.10
C LYS A 503 1.24 15.36 25.63
N LEU A 504 0.58 14.25 25.29
CA LEU A 504 0.16 13.92 23.93
C LEU A 504 -1.36 14.07 23.79
N LYS A 505 -1.82 14.92 22.88
CA LYS A 505 -3.26 15.08 22.59
C LYS A 505 -3.54 14.81 21.13
N VAL A 506 -4.49 13.92 20.85
CA VAL A 506 -4.85 13.54 19.47
C VAL A 506 -6.15 14.22 19.07
N TYR A 507 -6.19 14.80 17.87
CA TYR A 507 -7.35 15.47 17.30
C TYR A 507 -7.67 14.95 15.90
N VAL A 508 -8.87 14.40 15.74
CA VAL A 508 -9.47 14.05 14.46
C VAL A 508 -10.10 15.31 13.86
N LEU A 509 -9.67 15.67 12.65
CA LEU A 509 -10.11 16.89 11.97
C LEU A 509 -11.00 16.50 10.79
N ASP A 510 -12.32 16.44 11.00
CA ASP A 510 -13.25 15.85 10.03
C ASP A 510 -13.96 16.90 9.16
N ASP A 511 -13.45 17.07 7.93
CA ASP A 511 -14.08 17.92 6.91
C ASP A 511 -15.33 17.26 6.28
N GLY A 512 -15.55 15.96 6.50
CA GLY A 512 -16.71 15.19 6.02
C GLY A 512 -17.94 15.21 6.95
N ASN A 513 -17.76 15.60 8.22
CA ASN A 513 -18.81 15.66 9.25
C ASN A 513 -19.55 14.35 9.51
N GLN A 514 -18.87 13.22 9.45
CA GLN A 514 -19.56 11.94 9.52
C GLN A 514 -19.81 11.54 10.98
N PRO A 515 -21.07 11.24 11.37
CA PRO A 515 -21.37 10.81 12.74
C PRO A 515 -20.59 9.57 13.16
N ALA A 516 -20.33 8.65 12.23
CA ALA A 516 -19.54 7.46 12.48
C ALA A 516 -18.06 7.78 12.80
N VAL A 517 -17.46 8.77 12.13
CA VAL A 517 -16.09 9.22 12.43
C VAL A 517 -16.03 9.88 13.80
N ARG A 518 -17.06 10.64 14.19
CA ARG A 518 -17.16 11.19 15.55
C ARG A 518 -17.24 10.09 16.61
N ALA A 519 -18.07 9.07 16.38
CA ALA A 519 -18.21 7.94 17.29
C ALA A 519 -16.89 7.16 17.41
N LEU A 520 -16.20 6.94 16.29
CA LEU A 520 -14.89 6.31 16.25
C LEU A 520 -13.85 7.14 17.01
N ALA A 521 -13.76 8.45 16.77
CA ALA A 521 -12.84 9.32 17.51
C ALA A 521 -13.09 9.25 19.03
N ALA A 522 -14.36 9.23 19.45
CA ALA A 522 -14.74 9.12 20.84
C ALA A 522 -14.35 7.77 21.48
N SER A 523 -14.43 6.65 20.74
CA SER A 523 -14.05 5.33 21.27
C SER A 523 -12.55 5.21 21.58
N TYR A 524 -11.70 5.99 20.89
CA TYR A 524 -10.26 6.10 21.19
C TYR A 524 -9.92 7.23 22.18
N GLY A 525 -10.93 7.99 22.65
CA GLY A 525 -10.71 9.16 23.51
C GLY A 525 -10.06 10.34 22.79
N PHE A 526 -10.10 10.37 21.45
CA PHE A 526 -9.50 11.44 20.66
C PHE A 526 -10.41 12.67 20.61
N GLY A 527 -9.80 13.85 20.62
CA GLY A 527 -10.53 15.10 20.38
C GLY A 527 -11.11 15.10 18.96
N TYR A 528 -12.35 15.55 18.81
CA TYR A 528 -13.00 15.63 17.50
C TYR A 528 -13.28 17.09 17.16
N ILE A 529 -12.65 17.58 16.09
CA ILE A 529 -12.76 18.97 15.63
C ILE A 529 -13.42 18.98 14.25
N VAL A 530 -14.43 19.83 14.14
CA VAL A 530 -15.12 20.14 12.90
C VAL A 530 -15.19 21.66 12.76
N ARG A 531 -15.02 22.16 11.55
CA ARG A 531 -15.08 23.58 11.24
C ARG A 531 -16.36 23.98 10.53
N ASP A 532 -16.79 25.22 10.73
CA ASP A 532 -18.03 25.71 10.11
C ASP A 532 -17.82 26.20 8.68
N ASP A 533 -16.60 26.60 8.31
CA ASP A 533 -16.26 27.20 7.02
C ASP A 533 -15.91 26.19 5.91
N ARG A 534 -16.33 24.93 6.04
CA ARG A 534 -16.09 23.88 5.02
C ARG A 534 -16.70 24.30 3.67
N PRO A 535 -16.02 24.05 2.53
CA PRO A 535 -14.70 23.42 2.35
C PRO A 535 -13.56 24.43 2.16
N ARG A 536 -13.60 25.63 2.77
CA ARG A 536 -12.62 26.72 2.55
C ARG A 536 -11.19 26.22 2.69
N LEU A 537 -10.35 26.38 1.65
CA LEU A 537 -8.94 25.92 1.64
C LEU A 537 -8.70 24.44 1.98
N ARG A 538 -9.76 23.61 2.06
CA ARG A 538 -9.68 22.15 2.27
C ARG A 538 -8.78 21.77 3.46
N LYS A 539 -7.85 20.81 3.28
CA LYS A 539 -6.91 20.33 4.32
C LYS A 539 -6.19 21.50 5.02
N ALA A 540 -5.71 22.50 4.28
CA ALA A 540 -5.04 23.65 4.87
C ALA A 540 -5.97 24.45 5.80
N GLY A 541 -7.22 24.68 5.38
CA GLY A 541 -8.22 25.34 6.22
C GLY A 541 -8.56 24.53 7.47
N ASN A 542 -8.65 23.20 7.33
CA ASN A 542 -8.90 22.28 8.44
C ASN A 542 -7.76 22.31 9.47
N LEU A 543 -6.51 22.22 9.02
CA LEU A 543 -5.33 22.32 9.87
C LEU A 543 -5.22 23.66 10.58
N ARG A 544 -5.51 24.78 9.89
CA ARG A 544 -5.53 26.13 10.51
C ARG A 544 -6.63 26.27 11.56
N TRP A 545 -7.80 25.68 11.31
CA TRP A 545 -8.91 25.71 12.26
C TRP A 545 -8.58 24.98 13.56
N ALA A 546 -7.91 23.82 13.45
CA ALA A 546 -7.39 23.07 14.57
C ALA A 546 -6.25 23.80 15.27
N PHE A 547 -5.31 24.37 14.52
CA PHE A 547 -4.17 25.12 15.05
C PHE A 547 -4.61 26.26 15.98
N ALA A 548 -5.71 26.96 15.66
CA ALA A 548 -6.26 28.03 16.48
C ALA A 548 -6.95 27.57 17.79
N ARG A 549 -7.15 26.26 17.98
CA ARG A 549 -7.92 25.67 19.11
C ARG A 549 -7.12 24.66 19.93
N THR A 550 -5.84 24.54 19.64
CA THR A 550 -4.92 23.57 20.23
C THR A 550 -3.64 24.29 20.61
N HIS A 551 -2.88 23.74 21.55
CA HIS A 551 -1.87 24.50 22.29
C HIS A 551 -0.56 23.76 22.55
N GLY A 552 -0.36 22.56 21.98
CA GLY A 552 0.88 21.81 22.13
C GLY A 552 2.08 22.55 21.54
N ASP A 553 3.23 22.50 22.22
CA ASP A 553 4.48 23.13 21.77
C ASP A 553 4.88 22.68 20.36
N PHE A 554 4.59 21.41 20.07
CA PHE A 554 4.72 20.79 18.77
C PHE A 554 3.41 20.18 18.31
N PHE A 555 3.28 19.96 17.01
CA PHE A 555 2.20 19.14 16.47
C PHE A 555 2.68 18.23 15.34
N ALA A 556 2.16 17.02 15.27
CA ALA A 556 2.39 16.06 14.19
C ALA A 556 1.19 16.02 13.24
N ILE A 557 1.42 15.83 11.95
CA ILE A 557 0.35 15.59 10.98
C ILE A 557 0.53 14.21 10.37
N PHE A 558 -0.51 13.38 10.44
CA PHE A 558 -0.63 12.14 9.68
C PHE A 558 -1.86 12.23 8.78
N ASP A 559 -1.68 11.92 7.50
CA ASP A 559 -2.82 11.65 6.62
C ASP A 559 -3.59 10.41 7.14
N ALA A 560 -4.88 10.36 6.80
CA ALA A 560 -5.84 9.37 7.27
C ALA A 560 -5.42 7.91 7.08
N ASP A 561 -4.47 7.65 6.17
CA ASP A 561 -4.02 6.35 5.72
C ASP A 561 -2.57 6.01 6.14
N PHE A 562 -1.94 6.82 6.99
CA PHE A 562 -0.59 6.55 7.51
C PHE A 562 -0.62 5.94 8.91
N CYS A 563 0.12 4.85 9.07
CA CYS A 563 0.30 4.13 10.33
C CYS A 563 1.70 4.43 10.90
N PRO A 564 1.83 5.26 11.95
CA PRO A 564 3.13 5.58 12.55
C PRO A 564 3.68 4.43 13.40
N ARG A 565 5.01 4.42 13.56
CA ARG A 565 5.72 3.68 14.60
C ARG A 565 5.55 4.37 15.95
N GLN A 566 5.64 3.58 17.01
CA GLN A 566 5.53 4.05 18.39
C GLN A 566 6.58 5.13 18.72
N ASP A 567 7.80 4.99 18.18
CA ASP A 567 8.93 5.89 18.40
C ASP A 567 8.94 7.14 17.49
N PHE A 568 7.90 7.37 16.68
CA PHE A 568 7.85 8.47 15.70
C PHE A 568 8.19 9.84 16.31
N VAL A 569 7.51 10.21 17.41
CA VAL A 569 7.67 11.55 18.01
C VAL A 569 9.06 11.69 18.63
N ARG A 570 9.53 10.65 19.34
CA ARG A 570 10.85 10.61 20.00
C ARG A 570 11.99 10.80 19.00
N GLU A 571 11.93 10.15 17.84
CA GLU A 571 12.97 10.26 16.80
C GLU A 571 12.99 11.66 16.15
N LEU A 572 11.84 12.35 16.04
CA LEU A 572 11.80 13.66 15.37
C LEU A 572 12.00 14.85 16.31
N VAL A 573 11.51 14.77 17.55
CA VAL A 573 11.53 15.91 18.49
C VAL A 573 12.94 16.35 18.85
N VAL A 574 13.91 15.44 18.91
CA VAL A 574 15.30 15.76 19.28
C VAL A 574 15.96 16.73 18.29
N GLN A 575 15.52 16.74 17.03
CA GLN A 575 16.00 17.70 16.03
C GLN A 575 15.53 19.13 16.30
N HIS A 576 14.37 19.28 16.94
CA HIS A 576 13.84 20.54 17.44
C HIS A 576 14.53 20.98 18.72
N LEU A 577 14.77 20.05 19.65
CA LEU A 577 15.45 20.36 20.91
C LEU A 577 16.91 20.82 20.69
N ALA A 578 17.60 20.17 19.76
CA ALA A 578 18.97 20.54 19.39
C ALA A 578 19.10 21.87 18.63
N ASP A 579 18.02 22.38 18.04
CA ASP A 579 18.04 23.63 17.27
C ASP A 579 16.67 24.31 17.29
N GLU A 580 16.54 25.32 18.14
CA GLU A 580 15.32 26.12 18.32
C GLU A 580 14.84 26.79 17.04
N ARG A 581 15.70 26.98 16.02
CA ARG A 581 15.30 27.53 14.70
C ARG A 581 14.72 26.49 13.76
N THR A 582 14.57 25.24 14.19
CA THR A 582 13.88 24.20 13.42
C THR A 582 12.37 24.40 13.53
N ALA A 583 11.71 24.63 12.39
CA ALA A 583 10.26 24.78 12.30
C ALA A 583 9.58 23.45 11.99
N ILE A 584 10.19 22.63 11.13
CA ILE A 584 9.59 21.38 10.64
C ILE A 584 10.69 20.32 10.57
N VAL A 585 10.39 19.13 11.07
CA VAL A 585 11.20 17.92 10.89
C VAL A 585 10.36 16.92 10.11
N GLN A 586 10.78 16.63 8.89
CA GLN A 586 10.12 15.73 7.96
C GLN A 586 10.76 14.33 8.00
N SER A 587 9.94 13.28 8.10
CA SER A 587 10.35 11.90 7.86
C SER A 587 9.80 11.40 6.49
N PRO A 588 10.28 10.28 5.94
CA PRO A 588 9.80 9.73 4.68
C PRO A 588 8.32 9.34 4.75
N GLN A 589 7.63 9.42 3.60
CA GLN A 589 6.43 8.63 3.39
C GLN A 589 6.86 7.27 2.85
N TYR A 590 6.82 6.25 3.71
CA TYR A 590 7.20 4.89 3.37
C TYR A 590 5.98 4.13 2.85
N PHE A 591 6.18 3.34 1.80
CA PHE A 591 5.15 2.51 1.19
C PHE A 591 5.70 1.10 1.02
N ARG A 592 5.01 0.11 1.58
CA ARG A 592 5.35 -1.30 1.39
C ARG A 592 4.76 -1.78 0.07
N VAL A 593 5.57 -2.49 -0.70
CA VAL A 593 5.17 -3.09 -1.98
C VAL A 593 4.97 -4.59 -1.75
N THR A 594 3.80 -5.12 -2.11
CA THR A 594 3.46 -6.54 -1.99
C THR A 594 2.73 -7.04 -3.24
N GLY A 595 2.75 -8.37 -3.48
CA GLY A 595 2.06 -8.99 -4.62
C GLY A 595 0.53 -8.86 -4.58
N ALA A 596 -0.07 -8.61 -3.40
CA ALA A 596 -1.51 -8.41 -3.23
C ALA A 596 -1.99 -7.02 -3.68
N GLN A 597 -1.09 -6.07 -3.87
CA GLN A 597 -1.41 -4.72 -4.33
C GLN A 597 -1.56 -4.66 -5.85
N THR A 598 -2.29 -3.66 -6.33
CA THR A 598 -2.40 -3.36 -7.77
C THR A 598 -1.05 -2.99 -8.37
N TRP A 599 -0.91 -3.14 -9.69
CA TRP A 599 0.28 -2.67 -10.42
C TRP A 599 0.53 -1.16 -10.22
N VAL A 600 -0.52 -0.38 -9.96
CA VAL A 600 -0.39 1.07 -9.70
C VAL A 600 0.22 1.31 -8.33
N GLU A 601 -0.25 0.63 -7.29
CA GLU A 601 0.31 0.72 -5.93
C GLU A 601 1.77 0.29 -5.89
N GLN A 602 2.06 -0.88 -6.48
CA GLN A 602 3.43 -1.40 -6.55
C GLN A 602 4.37 -0.41 -7.26
N GLY A 603 3.92 0.13 -8.40
CA GLY A 603 4.69 1.12 -9.15
C GLY A 603 4.84 2.44 -8.38
N ALA A 604 3.75 2.95 -7.81
CA ALA A 604 3.70 4.23 -7.11
C ALA A 604 4.65 4.26 -5.91
N GLY A 605 4.62 3.24 -5.05
CA GLY A 605 5.51 3.14 -3.89
C GLY A 605 6.98 3.16 -4.29
N ALA A 606 7.35 2.34 -5.29
CA ALA A 606 8.73 2.26 -5.77
C ALA A 606 9.23 3.57 -6.40
N THR A 607 8.38 4.36 -7.08
CA THR A 607 8.80 5.66 -7.65
C THR A 607 9.19 6.70 -6.59
N GLN A 608 8.68 6.59 -5.36
CA GLN A 608 8.95 7.55 -4.30
C GLN A 608 10.33 7.38 -3.66
N GLU A 609 10.98 6.22 -3.84
CA GLU A 609 12.27 5.93 -3.22
C GLU A 609 13.36 6.93 -3.59
N LEU A 610 13.46 7.31 -4.87
CA LEU A 610 14.45 8.27 -5.33
C LEU A 610 14.30 9.60 -4.58
N PHE A 611 13.05 10.04 -4.37
CA PHE A 611 12.78 11.29 -3.69
C PHE A 611 13.18 11.22 -2.20
N TYR A 612 12.72 10.22 -1.47
CA TYR A 612 12.95 10.13 -0.03
C TYR A 612 14.36 9.66 0.36
N ARG A 613 14.98 8.76 -0.40
CA ARG A 613 16.31 8.22 -0.07
C ARG A 613 17.45 9.12 -0.55
N VAL A 614 17.26 9.86 -1.63
CA VAL A 614 18.34 10.61 -2.28
C VAL A 614 18.02 12.10 -2.30
N VAL A 615 16.92 12.50 -2.93
CA VAL A 615 16.63 13.91 -3.21
C VAL A 615 16.45 14.72 -1.91
N GLN A 616 15.63 14.24 -0.96
CA GLN A 616 15.40 14.91 0.32
C GLN A 616 16.66 14.92 1.20
N VAL A 617 17.45 13.83 1.21
CA VAL A 617 18.73 13.78 1.94
C VAL A 617 19.69 14.83 1.40
N ASN A 618 19.82 14.95 0.07
CA ASN A 618 20.68 15.94 -0.57
C ASN A 618 20.18 17.37 -0.34
N ARG A 619 18.85 17.59 -0.44
CA ARG A 619 18.21 18.87 -0.11
C ARG A 619 18.47 19.30 1.32
N ASN A 620 18.42 18.38 2.27
CA ASN A 620 18.68 18.66 3.68
C ASN A 620 20.07 19.25 3.92
N ARG A 621 21.09 18.78 3.19
CA ARG A 621 22.45 19.34 3.28
C ARG A 621 22.52 20.81 2.89
N TRP A 622 21.69 21.21 1.93
CA TRP A 622 21.61 22.58 1.43
C TRP A 622 20.58 23.42 2.20
N GLY A 623 20.03 22.91 3.32
CA GLY A 623 18.96 23.57 4.07
C GLY A 623 17.69 23.75 3.26
N ALA A 624 17.45 22.90 2.27
CA ALA A 624 16.41 23.03 1.25
C ALA A 624 15.39 21.89 1.32
N SER A 625 15.23 21.20 2.45
CA SER A 625 14.24 20.14 2.62
C SER A 625 12.83 20.66 2.35
N ILE A 626 11.98 19.81 1.78
CA ILE A 626 10.56 20.10 1.56
C ILE A 626 9.71 19.41 2.62
N CYS A 627 8.68 20.12 3.10
CA CYS A 627 7.58 19.51 3.82
C CYS A 627 6.59 18.88 2.82
N VAL A 628 6.19 17.63 3.05
CA VAL A 628 5.33 16.84 2.15
C VAL A 628 3.97 16.48 2.77
N GLY A 629 3.57 17.20 3.83
CA GLY A 629 2.18 17.27 4.26
C GLY A 629 1.70 16.16 5.21
N SER A 630 2.48 15.10 5.37
CA SER A 630 2.28 14.03 6.36
C SER A 630 3.64 13.57 6.88
N ASN A 631 3.66 12.81 7.97
CA ASN A 631 4.87 12.25 8.59
C ASN A 631 5.89 13.32 8.99
N ALA A 632 5.40 14.46 9.51
CA ALA A 632 6.22 15.58 9.94
C ALA A 632 5.80 16.09 11.32
N LEU A 633 6.80 16.53 12.09
CA LEU A 633 6.64 17.18 13.39
C LEU A 633 6.97 18.67 13.26
N TYR A 634 6.03 19.52 13.64
CA TYR A 634 6.07 20.97 13.47
C TYR A 634 6.22 21.65 14.83
N ARG A 635 7.04 22.69 14.90
CA ARG A 635 7.09 23.60 16.04
C ARG A 635 5.98 24.63 15.92
N ARG A 636 5.11 24.73 16.92
CA ARG A 636 3.97 25.67 16.92
C ARG A 636 4.42 27.12 16.78
N ALA A 637 5.39 27.54 17.59
CA ALA A 637 5.90 28.91 17.61
C ALA A 637 6.40 29.41 16.23
N ALA A 638 6.90 28.50 15.38
CA ALA A 638 7.36 28.86 14.05
C ALA A 638 6.23 29.23 13.07
N LEU A 639 5.00 28.80 13.37
CA LEU A 639 3.82 28.97 12.52
C LEU A 639 2.76 29.87 13.14
N GLU A 640 2.98 30.35 14.36
CA GLU A 640 2.01 31.15 15.11
C GLU A 640 1.73 32.50 14.44
N GLU A 641 2.77 33.23 14.02
CA GLU A 641 2.65 34.52 13.31
C GLU A 641 1.82 34.44 12.01
N VAL A 642 1.79 33.27 11.37
CA VAL A 642 1.06 33.04 10.12
C VAL A 642 -0.27 32.31 10.34
N GLY A 643 -0.61 31.98 11.59
CA GLY A 643 -1.84 31.29 11.97
C GLY A 643 -1.90 29.82 11.54
N GLY A 644 -0.77 29.12 11.49
CA GLY A 644 -0.67 27.69 11.16
C GLY A 644 -0.09 27.42 9.76
N THR A 645 -0.57 26.40 9.07
CA THR A 645 -0.12 26.04 7.71
C THR A 645 -0.48 27.10 6.66
N ALA A 646 0.20 27.09 5.51
CA ALA A 646 0.01 28.08 4.45
C ALA A 646 -1.47 28.22 4.01
N GLU A 647 -1.91 29.45 3.77
CA GLU A 647 -3.29 29.77 3.39
C GLU A 647 -3.53 29.53 1.88
N ILE A 648 -3.47 28.27 1.46
CA ILE A 648 -3.65 27.84 0.07
C ILE A 648 -4.49 26.57 -0.02
N GLY A 649 -5.33 26.45 -1.06
CA GLY A 649 -6.25 25.32 -1.21
C GLY A 649 -5.64 24.02 -1.77
N PHE A 650 -4.34 24.00 -2.08
CA PHE A 650 -3.61 22.82 -2.56
C PHE A 650 -2.12 22.96 -2.26
N SER A 651 -1.43 21.82 -2.05
CA SER A 651 0.02 21.78 -1.79
C SER A 651 0.45 22.73 -0.67
N GLU A 652 -0.36 22.82 0.38
CA GLU A 652 -0.11 23.69 1.52
C GLU A 652 1.18 23.35 2.25
N ASP A 653 1.58 22.09 2.19
CA ASP A 653 2.79 21.53 2.75
C ASP A 653 4.07 22.19 2.22
N VAL A 654 4.28 22.15 0.91
CA VAL A 654 5.44 22.75 0.24
C VAL A 654 5.47 24.25 0.50
N HIS A 655 4.31 24.89 0.46
CA HIS A 655 4.17 26.32 0.75
C HIS A 655 4.47 26.64 2.22
N THR A 656 4.03 25.82 3.18
CA THR A 656 4.32 26.00 4.61
C THR A 656 5.81 25.88 4.87
N GLY A 657 6.47 24.88 4.29
CA GLY A 657 7.92 24.71 4.39
C GLY A 657 8.69 25.87 3.76
N PHE A 658 8.30 26.31 2.56
CA PHE A 658 8.89 27.48 1.90
C PHE A 658 8.72 28.76 2.73
N ASP A 659 7.51 29.03 3.25
CA ASP A 659 7.19 30.22 4.04
C ASP A 659 7.91 30.24 5.40
N ALA A 660 8.16 29.07 5.99
CA ALA A 660 9.01 28.95 7.18
C ALA A 660 10.47 29.32 6.85
N THR A 661 11.03 28.75 5.77
CA THR A 661 12.40 29.04 5.34
C THR A 661 12.59 30.50 4.93
N ASP A 662 11.61 31.11 4.26
CA ASP A 662 11.64 32.53 3.87
C ASP A 662 11.67 33.47 5.09
N ARG A 663 11.08 33.05 6.21
CA ARG A 663 11.15 33.75 7.51
C ARG A 663 12.38 33.38 8.36
N GLY A 664 13.34 32.64 7.79
CA GLY A 664 14.60 32.29 8.45
C GLY A 664 14.54 31.06 9.36
N TRP A 665 13.43 30.31 9.36
CA TRP A 665 13.35 29.02 10.03
C TRP A 665 13.99 27.90 9.19
N LYS A 666 14.23 26.75 9.81
CA LYS A 666 14.79 25.57 9.15
C LYS A 666 13.75 24.46 8.99
N VAL A 667 13.76 23.83 7.82
CA VAL A 667 13.09 22.55 7.56
C VAL A 667 14.16 21.48 7.50
N LYS A 668 14.11 20.51 8.41
CA LYS A 668 15.04 19.38 8.49
C LYS A 668 14.38 18.11 7.97
N TYR A 669 15.19 17.19 7.47
CA TYR A 669 14.78 15.87 7.02
C TYR A 669 15.55 14.77 7.75
N VAL A 670 14.81 13.80 8.28
CA VAL A 670 15.32 12.60 8.97
C VAL A 670 14.93 11.38 8.14
N PRO A 671 15.88 10.66 7.49
CA PRO A 671 15.58 9.55 6.58
C PRO A 671 15.30 8.22 7.32
N LEU A 672 14.51 8.28 8.40
CA LEU A 672 14.04 7.11 9.14
C LEU A 672 12.60 6.82 8.73
N CYS A 673 12.28 5.61 8.28
CA CYS A 673 10.91 5.24 7.92
C CYS A 673 10.08 5.09 9.20
N LEU A 674 9.35 6.14 9.59
CA LEU A 674 8.61 6.17 10.85
C LEU A 674 7.09 6.02 10.69
N ALA A 675 6.58 6.01 9.46
CA ALA A 675 5.17 5.70 9.19
C ALA A 675 5.00 5.10 7.79
N THR A 676 4.10 4.13 7.67
CA THR A 676 3.75 3.48 6.40
C THR A 676 2.38 3.93 5.94
N GLY A 677 2.23 4.29 4.67
CA GLY A 677 0.94 4.64 4.06
C GLY A 677 0.53 3.69 2.94
N ILE A 678 -0.62 3.96 2.33
CA ILE A 678 -1.09 3.28 1.11
C ILE A 678 -0.86 4.15 -0.13
N CYS A 679 -0.67 3.49 -1.28
CA CYS A 679 -0.57 4.18 -2.56
C CYS A 679 -1.94 4.25 -3.26
N PRO A 680 -2.14 5.16 -4.21
CA PRO A 680 -3.34 5.14 -5.04
C PRO A 680 -3.44 3.84 -5.83
N ASN A 681 -4.56 3.13 -5.71
CA ASN A 681 -4.84 1.84 -6.36
C ASN A 681 -5.32 1.94 -7.82
N THR A 682 -5.64 3.13 -8.33
CA THR A 682 -6.11 3.30 -9.72
C THR A 682 -5.22 4.26 -10.52
N PRO A 683 -5.13 4.05 -11.86
CA PRO A 683 -4.46 4.97 -12.77
C PRO A 683 -4.94 6.42 -12.65
N ARG A 684 -6.26 6.60 -12.43
CA ARG A 684 -6.87 7.92 -12.34
C ARG A 684 -6.53 8.60 -11.02
N SER A 685 -6.61 7.90 -9.89
CA SER A 685 -6.27 8.46 -8.58
C SER A 685 -4.77 8.81 -8.52
N PHE A 686 -3.90 7.94 -9.04
CA PHE A 686 -2.46 8.22 -9.16
C PHE A 686 -2.18 9.43 -10.06
N PHE A 687 -2.77 9.50 -11.26
CA PHE A 687 -2.63 10.65 -12.16
C PHE A 687 -3.04 11.96 -11.47
N SER A 688 -4.19 11.96 -10.79
CA SER A 688 -4.69 13.13 -10.08
C SER A 688 -3.77 13.55 -8.92
N GLN A 689 -3.18 12.60 -8.19
CA GLN A 689 -2.20 12.87 -7.14
C GLN A 689 -0.93 13.51 -7.72
N GLN A 690 -0.31 12.90 -8.73
CA GLN A 690 0.92 13.41 -9.37
C GLN A 690 0.70 14.80 -9.99
N MET A 691 -0.47 15.04 -10.59
CA MET A 691 -0.82 16.34 -11.15
C MET A 691 -0.89 17.42 -10.07
N ARG A 692 -1.46 17.12 -8.88
CA ARG A 692 -1.54 18.08 -7.76
C ARG A 692 -0.15 18.46 -7.26
N TRP A 693 0.74 17.48 -7.08
CA TRP A 693 2.12 17.73 -6.62
C TRP A 693 2.91 18.59 -7.61
N ALA A 694 2.88 18.26 -8.91
CA ALA A 694 3.54 19.07 -9.93
C ALA A 694 2.97 20.48 -10.03
N ARG A 695 1.66 20.63 -9.80
CA ARG A 695 1.00 21.94 -9.79
C ARG A 695 1.42 22.81 -8.61
N GLY A 696 1.59 22.23 -7.42
CA GLY A 696 2.13 22.94 -6.25
C GLY A 696 3.47 23.60 -6.57
N SER A 697 4.43 22.81 -7.05
CA SER A 697 5.77 23.32 -7.38
C SER A 697 5.76 24.33 -8.54
N THR A 698 5.04 24.05 -9.64
CA THR A 698 4.95 24.99 -10.78
C THR A 698 4.30 26.31 -10.37
N THR A 699 3.30 26.29 -9.48
CA THR A 699 2.65 27.51 -8.98
C THR A 699 3.64 28.33 -8.15
N LEU A 700 4.35 27.72 -7.21
CA LEU A 700 5.32 28.42 -6.37
C LEU A 700 6.43 29.08 -7.21
N LEU A 701 7.11 28.32 -8.07
CA LEU A 701 8.32 28.79 -8.78
C LEU A 701 8.04 29.81 -9.90
N THR A 702 6.80 29.93 -10.35
CA THR A 702 6.41 30.93 -11.36
C THR A 702 5.89 32.22 -10.74
N THR A 703 5.87 32.34 -9.41
CA THR A 703 5.49 33.58 -8.72
C THR A 703 6.71 34.45 -8.42
N LYS A 704 6.53 35.77 -8.45
CA LYS A 704 7.57 36.73 -8.04
C LYS A 704 8.04 36.48 -6.60
N ARG A 705 7.12 36.05 -5.72
CA ARG A 705 7.37 35.72 -4.31
C ARG A 705 8.54 34.77 -4.13
N PHE A 706 8.62 33.71 -4.93
CA PHE A 706 9.72 32.75 -4.84
C PHE A 706 11.09 33.39 -5.15
N TRP A 707 11.18 34.23 -6.18
CA TRP A 707 12.45 34.79 -6.64
C TRP A 707 12.99 35.89 -5.73
N VAL A 708 12.11 36.67 -5.09
CA VAL A 708 12.48 37.73 -4.14
C VAL A 708 12.61 37.24 -2.69
N SER A 709 12.35 35.95 -2.43
CA SER A 709 12.47 35.34 -1.10
C SER A 709 13.89 35.39 -0.55
N ASN A 710 13.99 35.26 0.77
CA ASN A 710 15.23 35.21 1.55
C ASN A 710 15.97 33.87 1.43
N LEU A 711 15.46 32.93 0.61
CA LEU A 711 16.16 31.68 0.32
C LEU A 711 17.51 31.96 -0.34
N THR A 712 18.53 31.22 0.09
CA THR A 712 19.85 31.19 -0.54
C THR A 712 19.77 30.72 -1.99
N LEU A 713 20.79 31.06 -2.78
CA LEU A 713 20.88 30.60 -4.17
C LEU A 713 20.79 29.07 -4.27
N MET A 714 21.47 28.34 -3.38
CA MET A 714 21.44 26.88 -3.39
C MET A 714 20.07 26.29 -3.04
N GLN A 715 19.34 26.89 -2.09
CA GLN A 715 17.96 26.51 -1.82
C GLN A 715 17.09 26.74 -3.06
N LYS A 716 17.20 27.91 -3.71
CA LYS A 716 16.48 28.21 -4.95
C LYS A 716 16.80 27.21 -6.06
N VAL A 717 18.07 26.84 -6.24
CA VAL A 717 18.51 25.80 -7.20
C VAL A 717 17.88 24.43 -6.88
N CYS A 718 17.78 24.03 -5.61
CA CYS A 718 17.11 22.79 -5.22
C CYS A 718 15.63 22.77 -5.61
N TYR A 719 14.91 23.88 -5.39
CA TYR A 719 13.53 24.05 -5.85
C TYR A 719 13.43 24.01 -7.38
N LEU A 720 14.33 24.71 -8.07
CA LEU A 720 14.39 24.75 -9.54
C LEU A 720 14.61 23.34 -10.13
N CYS A 721 15.50 22.55 -9.52
CA CYS A 721 15.76 21.18 -9.91
C CYS A 721 14.49 20.31 -9.91
N GLY A 722 13.60 20.49 -8.93
CA GLY A 722 12.31 19.78 -8.87
C GLY A 722 11.37 20.17 -10.01
N LEU A 723 11.30 21.45 -10.36
CA LEU A 723 10.52 21.92 -11.52
C LEU A 723 11.09 21.40 -12.84
N LEU A 724 12.41 21.43 -13.00
CA LEU A 724 13.08 20.92 -14.19
C LEU A 724 12.88 19.41 -14.35
N TYR A 725 12.82 18.65 -13.25
CA TYR A 725 12.47 17.23 -13.28
C TYR A 725 11.07 16.99 -13.86
N TYR A 726 10.04 17.70 -13.38
CA TYR A 726 8.68 17.59 -13.93
C TYR A 726 8.64 17.89 -15.43
N SER A 727 9.34 18.94 -15.85
CA SER A 727 9.45 19.32 -17.26
C SER A 727 10.20 18.26 -18.09
N ALA A 728 11.34 17.75 -17.62
CA ALA A 728 12.14 16.74 -18.32
C ALA A 728 11.37 15.43 -18.50
N VAL A 729 10.68 14.96 -17.46
CA VAL A 729 9.86 13.75 -17.52
C VAL A 729 8.68 13.94 -18.50
N SER A 730 7.96 15.06 -18.41
CA SER A 730 6.82 15.34 -19.30
C SER A 730 7.22 15.50 -20.78
N LEU A 731 8.35 16.13 -21.08
CA LEU A 731 8.85 16.29 -22.45
C LEU A 731 9.46 15.00 -22.99
N GLY A 732 10.10 14.21 -22.13
CA GLY A 732 10.80 12.98 -22.50
C GLY A 732 9.92 11.97 -23.26
N ILE A 733 8.62 11.88 -22.92
CA ILE A 733 7.71 10.94 -23.58
C ILE A 733 7.37 11.32 -25.04
N PHE A 734 7.52 12.59 -25.40
CA PHE A 734 7.36 13.07 -26.77
C PHE A 734 8.68 13.11 -27.51
N ILE A 735 9.75 13.52 -26.85
CA ILE A 735 11.03 13.79 -27.50
C ILE A 735 11.81 12.49 -27.77
N SER A 736 11.77 11.51 -26.85
CA SER A 736 12.56 10.28 -26.96
C SER A 736 12.23 9.35 -28.15
N PRO A 737 10.96 9.18 -28.60
CA PRO A 737 10.64 8.17 -29.63
C PRO A 737 10.90 8.63 -31.08
N ILE A 738 11.14 9.93 -31.29
CA ILE A 738 11.15 10.55 -32.62
C ILE A 738 12.48 10.39 -33.40
N PRO A 739 13.69 10.53 -32.79
CA PRO A 739 14.94 10.67 -33.54
C PRO A 739 15.21 9.55 -34.54
N GLY A 740 15.05 8.28 -34.14
CA GLY A 740 15.32 7.14 -35.01
C GLY A 740 14.45 7.13 -36.27
N THR A 741 13.15 7.41 -36.10
CA THR A 741 12.20 7.50 -37.22
C THR A 741 12.53 8.67 -38.15
N LEU A 742 12.90 9.84 -37.61
CA LEU A 742 13.26 10.99 -38.43
C LEU A 742 14.55 10.78 -39.23
N VAL A 743 15.58 10.15 -38.65
CA VAL A 743 16.80 9.81 -39.40
C VAL A 743 16.47 8.84 -40.52
N LEU A 744 15.66 7.80 -40.27
CA LEU A 744 15.26 6.84 -41.30
C LEU A 744 14.48 7.50 -42.45
N ILE A 745 13.64 8.50 -42.16
CA ILE A 745 12.85 9.23 -43.17
C ILE A 745 13.73 10.20 -43.95
N PHE A 746 14.46 11.10 -43.29
CA PHE A 746 15.11 12.23 -43.96
C PHE A 746 16.58 11.96 -44.32
N ARG A 747 17.27 11.06 -43.59
CA ARG A 747 18.71 10.78 -43.74
C ARG A 747 19.02 9.27 -43.65
N PRO A 748 18.39 8.42 -44.49
CA PRO A 748 18.54 6.96 -44.42
C PRO A 748 19.99 6.47 -44.57
N GLN A 749 20.82 7.21 -45.30
CA GLN A 749 22.23 6.88 -45.51
C GLN A 749 23.08 7.01 -44.23
N TRP A 750 22.55 7.64 -43.18
CA TRP A 750 23.17 7.74 -41.86
C TRP A 750 22.52 6.79 -40.85
N PHE A 751 21.49 6.05 -41.25
CA PHE A 751 20.73 5.18 -40.36
C PHE A 751 21.36 3.78 -40.30
N HIS A 752 21.99 3.46 -39.18
CA HIS A 752 22.60 2.15 -38.96
C HIS A 752 22.12 1.54 -37.63
N TYR A 753 22.25 0.21 -37.50
CA TYR A 753 21.76 -0.52 -36.33
C TYR A 753 22.48 -0.08 -35.05
N TYR A 754 23.74 0.34 -35.16
CA TYR A 754 24.55 0.78 -34.02
C TYR A 754 24.23 2.21 -33.57
N ASN A 755 23.45 3.00 -34.31
CA ASN A 755 23.08 4.36 -33.88
C ASN A 755 22.28 4.34 -32.57
N LEU A 756 21.52 3.27 -32.33
CA LEU A 756 20.76 3.12 -31.10
C LEU A 756 21.63 2.69 -29.91
N ALA A 757 22.89 2.32 -30.12
CA ALA A 757 23.82 1.96 -29.06
C ALA A 757 24.03 3.11 -28.05
N PHE A 758 23.88 4.36 -28.48
CA PHE A 758 23.91 5.52 -27.59
C PHE A 758 22.76 5.54 -26.57
N ALA A 759 21.62 4.92 -26.87
CA ALA A 759 20.48 4.85 -25.95
C ALA A 759 20.51 3.61 -25.04
N VAL A 760 21.26 2.56 -25.40
CA VAL A 760 21.31 1.29 -24.66
C VAL A 760 21.72 1.49 -23.19
N PRO A 761 22.78 2.26 -22.85
CA PRO A 761 23.12 2.53 -21.46
C PRO A 761 21.97 3.16 -20.65
N SER A 762 21.18 4.04 -21.26
CA SER A 762 20.00 4.64 -20.60
C SER A 762 18.85 3.68 -20.39
N ILE A 763 18.61 2.78 -21.35
CA ILE A 763 17.60 1.72 -21.19
C ILE A 763 18.00 0.77 -20.07
N ILE A 764 19.28 0.35 -20.02
CA ILE A 764 19.82 -0.49 -18.95
C ILE A 764 19.76 0.24 -17.60
N TYR A 765 20.14 1.51 -17.56
CA TYR A 765 20.10 2.31 -16.35
C TYR A 765 18.68 2.39 -15.76
N GLY A 766 17.69 2.73 -16.59
CA GLY A 766 16.29 2.86 -16.15
C GLY A 766 15.61 1.53 -15.83
N SER A 767 15.90 0.46 -16.57
CA SER A 767 15.15 -0.81 -16.48
C SER A 767 15.82 -1.85 -15.57
N VAL A 768 17.15 -1.75 -15.38
CA VAL A 768 17.94 -2.77 -14.67
C VAL A 768 18.63 -2.17 -13.45
N ILE A 769 19.39 -1.09 -13.62
CA ILE A 769 20.23 -0.55 -12.52
C ILE A 769 19.39 -0.03 -11.37
N PHE A 770 18.30 0.70 -11.66
CA PHE A 770 17.38 1.16 -10.62
C PHE A 770 16.76 0.01 -9.81
N ARG A 771 16.55 -1.16 -10.42
CA ARG A 771 16.00 -2.33 -9.73
C ARG A 771 16.93 -2.90 -8.67
N PHE A 772 18.23 -2.85 -8.90
CA PHE A 772 19.23 -3.28 -7.91
C PHE A 772 19.50 -2.22 -6.82
N TRP A 773 19.19 -0.95 -7.10
CA TRP A 773 19.38 0.12 -6.13
C TRP A 773 18.16 0.32 -5.21
N ALA A 774 16.96 0.12 -5.73
CA ALA A 774 15.71 0.26 -4.99
C ALA A 774 15.65 -0.76 -3.84
N LYS A 775 15.03 -0.34 -2.73
CA LYS A 775 14.80 -1.16 -1.54
C LYS A 775 13.39 -1.77 -1.53
N ALA A 776 12.46 -1.19 -2.28
CA ALA A 776 11.17 -1.71 -2.65
C ALA A 776 11.29 -2.57 -3.92
N GLU A 777 10.35 -3.46 -4.11
CA GLU A 777 10.27 -4.27 -5.32
C GLU A 777 10.05 -3.38 -6.56
N TYR A 778 11.09 -3.26 -7.38
CA TYR A 778 11.08 -2.35 -8.54
C TYR A 778 10.77 -3.13 -9.82
N GLY A 779 9.50 -3.46 -10.02
CA GLY A 779 8.99 -4.19 -11.19
C GLY A 779 8.84 -3.34 -12.45
N LEU A 780 8.46 -3.97 -13.57
CA LEU A 780 8.10 -3.27 -14.81
C LEU A 780 6.86 -2.36 -14.64
N ASN A 781 6.05 -2.63 -13.62
CA ASN A 781 4.94 -1.78 -13.17
C ASN A 781 5.36 -0.32 -12.95
N VAL A 782 6.62 -0.10 -12.54
CA VAL A 782 7.18 1.25 -12.38
C VAL A 782 7.20 2.01 -13.71
N GLN A 783 7.57 1.36 -14.81
CA GLN A 783 7.61 2.00 -16.13
C GLN A 783 6.21 2.41 -16.58
N HIS A 784 5.19 1.60 -16.29
CA HIS A 784 3.80 1.92 -16.59
C HIS A 784 3.34 3.16 -15.80
N VAL A 785 3.56 3.22 -14.49
CA VAL A 785 3.16 4.41 -13.70
C VAL A 785 3.96 5.66 -14.07
N MET A 786 5.22 5.53 -14.49
CA MET A 786 6.03 6.66 -14.98
C MET A 786 5.46 7.29 -16.26
N VAL A 787 4.78 6.51 -17.12
CA VAL A 787 4.02 7.05 -18.25
C VAL A 787 2.86 7.91 -17.75
N LEU A 788 2.06 7.40 -16.80
CA LEU A 788 0.95 8.16 -16.20
C LEU A 788 1.43 9.47 -15.58
N GLN A 789 2.53 9.38 -14.84
CA GLN A 789 3.20 10.50 -14.18
C GLN A 789 3.65 11.57 -15.19
N SER A 790 4.25 11.16 -16.31
CA SER A 790 4.66 12.06 -17.40
C SER A 790 3.50 12.91 -17.94
N TYR A 791 2.35 12.28 -18.20
CA TYR A 791 1.16 12.99 -18.67
C TYR A 791 0.49 13.85 -17.59
N ALA A 792 0.57 13.43 -16.32
CA ALA A 792 0.11 14.24 -15.19
C ALA A 792 0.92 15.54 -15.06
N TYR A 793 2.25 15.43 -15.18
CA TYR A 793 3.16 16.57 -15.17
C TYR A 793 2.94 17.50 -16.36
N LEU A 794 2.77 16.94 -17.56
CA LEU A 794 2.41 17.74 -18.74
C LEU A 794 1.14 18.55 -18.49
N THR A 795 0.12 17.93 -17.90
CA THR A 795 -1.15 18.60 -17.61
C THR A 795 -0.96 19.75 -16.61
N ALA A 796 -0.18 19.53 -15.55
CA ALA A 796 0.11 20.57 -14.57
C ALA A 796 0.86 21.76 -15.17
N ILE A 797 1.91 21.49 -15.97
CA ILE A 797 2.70 22.52 -16.66
C ILE A 797 1.83 23.27 -17.67
N LYS A 798 1.09 22.56 -18.50
CA LYS A 798 0.16 23.13 -19.49
C LYS A 798 -0.86 24.04 -18.81
N ASP A 799 -1.56 23.56 -17.79
CA ASP A 799 -2.57 24.35 -17.08
C ASP A 799 -1.96 25.61 -16.46
N ARG A 800 -0.71 25.54 -15.96
CA ARG A 800 -0.02 26.72 -15.43
C ARG A 800 0.33 27.73 -16.53
N LEU A 801 0.85 27.27 -17.67
CA LEU A 801 1.19 28.12 -18.81
C LEU A 801 -0.02 28.85 -19.39
N PHE A 802 -1.20 28.22 -19.37
CA PHE A 802 -2.46 28.80 -19.87
C PHE A 802 -3.33 29.45 -18.79
N GLY A 803 -2.84 29.58 -17.54
CA GLY A 803 -3.58 30.22 -16.45
C GLY A 803 -4.87 29.49 -16.04
N ILE A 804 -4.99 28.18 -16.29
CA ILE A 804 -6.19 27.39 -15.98
C ILE A 804 -6.17 27.01 -14.50
N GLU A 805 -7.10 27.52 -13.69
CA GLU A 805 -7.24 27.18 -12.27
C GLU A 805 -7.70 25.72 -12.03
N LEU A 806 -7.32 25.14 -10.89
CA LEU A 806 -7.71 23.78 -10.53
C LEU A 806 -9.02 23.81 -9.73
N LEU A 807 -10.10 23.28 -10.31
CA LEU A 807 -11.22 22.78 -9.52
C LEU A 807 -10.80 21.43 -8.92
N TRP A 808 -10.64 21.35 -7.60
CA TRP A 808 -10.20 20.13 -6.91
C TRP A 808 -11.35 19.15 -6.64
N ALA A 809 -10.97 17.87 -6.55
CA ALA A 809 -11.76 16.68 -6.19
C ALA A 809 -11.09 15.93 -5.04
N ALA A 810 -11.86 15.42 -4.05
CA ALA A 810 -11.27 14.68 -2.92
C ALA A 810 -10.69 13.36 -3.37
N SER A 811 -9.64 12.90 -2.68
CA SER A 811 -9.19 11.51 -2.78
C SER A 811 -10.35 10.64 -2.29
N GLY A 812 -11.10 10.01 -3.21
CA GLY A 812 -12.30 9.22 -2.88
C GLY A 812 -13.64 9.85 -3.31
N ASP A 813 -13.67 11.10 -3.77
CA ASP A 813 -14.91 11.72 -4.26
C ASP A 813 -15.21 11.28 -5.71
N ARG A 814 -16.00 10.22 -5.85
CA ARG A 814 -16.51 9.69 -7.13
C ARG A 814 -17.17 10.77 -8.01
N LYS A 815 -17.77 11.82 -7.44
CA LYS A 815 -18.43 12.90 -8.22
C LYS A 815 -17.45 13.94 -8.75
N ALA A 816 -16.36 14.23 -8.04
CA ALA A 816 -15.39 15.23 -8.46
C ALA A 816 -14.34 14.70 -9.45
N HIS A 817 -14.26 13.38 -9.65
CA HIS A 817 -13.51 12.71 -10.72
C HIS A 817 -14.06 12.93 -12.15
N LYS A 818 -15.08 13.77 -12.35
CA LYS A 818 -15.62 14.16 -13.69
C LYS A 818 -14.68 15.04 -14.53
N SER A 819 -13.50 15.39 -14.03
CA SER A 819 -12.49 16.11 -14.81
C SER A 819 -12.06 15.31 -16.05
N ASN A 820 -12.36 15.84 -17.23
CA ASN A 820 -11.96 15.25 -18.51
C ASN A 820 -10.43 15.25 -18.73
N LYS A 821 -9.62 15.80 -17.80
CA LYS A 821 -8.16 15.92 -17.96
C LYS A 821 -7.47 14.57 -18.15
N TYR A 822 -7.79 13.59 -17.32
CA TYR A 822 -7.25 12.22 -17.44
C TYR A 822 -7.60 11.60 -18.80
N ARG A 823 -8.88 11.71 -19.21
CA ARG A 823 -9.35 11.22 -20.52
C ARG A 823 -8.65 11.92 -21.68
N ASN A 824 -8.51 13.24 -21.61
CA ASN A 824 -7.85 14.04 -22.65
C ASN A 824 -6.37 13.66 -22.79
N MET A 825 -5.68 13.39 -21.69
CA MET A 825 -4.30 12.91 -21.74
C MET A 825 -4.19 11.49 -22.27
N ARG A 826 -5.15 10.61 -21.99
CA ARG A 826 -5.22 9.29 -22.64
C ARG A 826 -5.43 9.40 -24.14
N LEU A 827 -6.31 10.29 -24.60
CA LEU A 827 -6.52 10.55 -26.03
C LEU A 827 -5.26 11.12 -26.70
N LEU A 828 -4.56 12.04 -26.02
CA LEU A 828 -3.27 12.55 -26.50
C LEU A 828 -2.22 11.45 -26.58
N CYS A 829 -2.16 10.58 -25.56
CA CYS A 829 -1.27 9.44 -25.54
C CYS A 829 -1.57 8.49 -26.69
N TRP A 830 -2.84 8.14 -26.89
CA TRP A 830 -3.27 7.29 -28.01
C TRP A 830 -2.87 7.89 -29.36
N PHE A 831 -3.21 9.17 -29.58
CA PHE A 831 -2.86 9.87 -30.81
C PHE A 831 -1.35 9.89 -31.04
N TRP A 832 -0.58 10.21 -30.00
CA TRP A 832 0.89 10.25 -30.07
C TRP A 832 1.48 8.87 -30.38
N SER A 833 1.03 7.82 -29.69
CA SER A 833 1.46 6.45 -29.93
C SER A 833 1.14 5.98 -31.36
N VAL A 834 -0.05 6.32 -31.88
CA VAL A 834 -0.44 6.00 -33.26
C VAL A 834 0.42 6.75 -34.28
N VAL A 835 0.67 8.05 -34.07
CA VAL A 835 1.49 8.86 -34.99
C VAL A 835 2.93 8.36 -35.03
N VAL A 836 3.56 8.14 -33.87
CA VAL A 836 4.96 7.69 -33.80
C VAL A 836 5.11 6.27 -34.33
N THR A 837 4.23 5.36 -33.93
CA THR A 837 4.30 3.95 -34.34
C THR A 837 3.93 3.79 -35.81
N GLY A 838 2.86 4.42 -36.26
CA GLY A 838 2.45 4.42 -37.66
C GLY A 838 3.51 5.06 -38.55
N GLY A 839 4.10 6.19 -38.13
CA GLY A 839 5.20 6.84 -38.83
C GLY A 839 6.45 5.96 -38.92
N MET A 840 6.80 5.27 -37.83
CA MET A 840 7.91 4.30 -37.80
C MET A 840 7.65 3.13 -38.75
N VAL A 841 6.47 2.49 -38.66
CA VAL A 841 6.10 1.35 -39.52
C VAL A 841 6.11 1.76 -40.98
N ALA A 842 5.48 2.90 -41.34
CA ALA A 842 5.47 3.40 -42.71
C ALA A 842 6.88 3.68 -43.23
N ALA A 843 7.74 4.31 -42.42
CA ALA A 843 9.13 4.59 -42.79
C ALA A 843 9.92 3.29 -43.01
N VAL A 844 9.81 2.32 -42.09
CA VAL A 844 10.48 1.03 -42.21
C VAL A 844 9.99 0.29 -43.45
N THR A 845 8.67 0.12 -43.63
CA THR A 845 8.10 -0.58 -44.78
C THR A 845 8.53 0.07 -46.10
N TYR A 846 8.43 1.39 -46.22
CA TYR A 846 8.88 2.11 -47.40
C TYR A 846 10.36 1.84 -47.70
N ARG A 847 11.22 1.86 -46.67
CA ARG A 847 12.66 1.62 -46.85
C ARG A 847 12.96 0.18 -47.26
N LEU A 848 12.33 -0.80 -46.63
CA LEU A 848 12.52 -2.22 -46.95
C LEU A 848 12.10 -2.54 -48.39
N VAL A 849 10.95 -2.01 -48.85
CA VAL A 849 10.47 -2.20 -50.22
C VAL A 849 11.42 -1.57 -51.25
N ASN A 850 12.12 -0.50 -50.88
CA ASN A 850 13.11 0.17 -51.72
C ASN A 850 14.55 -0.37 -51.51
N GLY A 851 14.70 -1.61 -51.03
CA GLY A 851 16.00 -2.30 -50.96
C GLY A 851 16.89 -1.91 -49.79
N PHE A 852 16.37 -1.22 -48.77
CA PHE A 852 17.15 -0.90 -47.58
C PHE A 852 17.45 -2.16 -46.74
N PRO A 853 18.68 -2.36 -46.23
CA PRO A 853 19.00 -3.57 -45.48
C PRO A 853 18.17 -3.69 -44.20
N TRP A 854 17.45 -4.80 -44.07
CA TRP A 854 16.45 -4.99 -43.03
C TRP A 854 17.02 -4.95 -41.60
N TYR A 855 18.22 -5.49 -41.40
CA TYR A 855 18.84 -5.58 -40.08
C TYR A 855 19.15 -4.22 -39.45
N HIS A 856 19.30 -3.16 -40.26
CA HIS A 856 19.45 -1.80 -39.75
C HIS A 856 18.22 -1.32 -38.99
N THR A 857 17.02 -1.83 -39.31
CA THR A 857 15.74 -1.37 -38.75
C THR A 857 15.35 -2.08 -37.45
N ILE A 858 15.94 -3.23 -37.13
CA ILE A 858 15.58 -4.05 -35.95
C ILE A 858 15.63 -3.24 -34.64
N PRO A 859 16.71 -2.48 -34.32
CA PRO A 859 16.78 -1.79 -33.04
C PRO A 859 15.67 -0.75 -32.87
N LEU A 860 15.30 -0.06 -33.96
CA LEU A 860 14.20 0.93 -33.93
C LEU A 860 12.85 0.25 -33.71
N ILE A 861 12.61 -0.90 -34.34
CA ILE A 861 11.39 -1.70 -34.12
C ILE A 861 11.31 -2.15 -32.66
N LEU A 862 12.41 -2.70 -32.11
CA LEU A 862 12.45 -3.14 -30.71
C LEU A 862 12.22 -2.00 -29.73
N LEU A 863 12.82 -0.83 -29.96
CA LEU A 863 12.59 0.35 -29.11
C LEU A 863 11.14 0.84 -29.21
N ASN A 864 10.53 0.82 -30.39
CA ASN A 864 9.13 1.16 -30.54
C ASN A 864 8.20 0.16 -29.84
N LEU A 865 8.49 -1.15 -29.95
CA LEU A 865 7.76 -2.19 -29.21
C LEU A 865 7.89 -2.01 -27.69
N TYR A 866 9.07 -1.65 -27.20
CA TYR A 866 9.26 -1.29 -25.78
C TYR A 866 8.44 -0.06 -25.39
N ASN A 867 8.43 1.00 -26.22
CA ASN A 867 7.63 2.19 -25.96
C ASN A 867 6.11 1.88 -25.94
N LEU A 868 5.63 1.00 -26.82
CA LEU A 868 4.26 0.51 -26.78
C LEU A 868 4.01 -0.31 -25.50
N PHE A 869 4.95 -1.18 -25.13
CA PHE A 869 4.88 -1.95 -23.90
C PHE A 869 4.83 -1.04 -22.66
N VAL A 870 5.63 0.00 -22.51
CA VAL A 870 5.49 0.84 -21.30
C VAL A 870 4.19 1.64 -21.28
N THR A 871 3.63 1.95 -22.45
CA THR A 871 2.48 2.85 -22.62
C THR A 871 1.12 2.14 -22.56
N HIS A 872 1.07 0.83 -22.83
CA HIS A 872 -0.18 0.12 -23.08
C HIS A 872 -1.14 0.13 -21.88
N TYR A 873 -0.64 0.08 -20.64
CA TYR A 873 -1.50 0.23 -19.45
C TYR A 873 -2.20 1.59 -19.41
N PHE A 874 -1.54 2.69 -19.78
CA PHE A 874 -2.21 4.00 -19.81
C PHE A 874 -3.25 4.10 -20.93
N LEU A 875 -3.03 3.42 -22.04
CA LEU A 875 -3.96 3.39 -23.18
C LEU A 875 -5.20 2.55 -22.89
N PHE A 876 -5.01 1.35 -22.35
CA PHE A 876 -6.05 0.34 -22.27
C PHE A 876 -6.62 0.14 -20.88
N ALA A 877 -5.86 0.38 -19.81
CA ALA A 877 -6.40 0.20 -18.46
C ALA A 877 -7.56 1.16 -18.22
N SER A 878 -8.74 0.61 -17.95
CA SER A 878 -9.92 1.35 -17.54
C SER A 878 -10.49 0.70 -16.30
N TRP A 879 -10.38 1.42 -15.19
CA TRP A 879 -11.26 1.21 -14.05
C TRP A 879 -12.47 2.09 -14.33
N ALA A 880 -13.57 1.46 -14.74
CA ALA A 880 -14.87 2.09 -14.81
C ALA A 880 -15.43 2.13 -13.38
N TRP A 881 -15.08 3.19 -12.65
CA TRP A 881 -15.84 3.65 -11.49
C TRP A 881 -16.02 5.17 -11.58
#